data_AF-A0A8A3P4I3-F1
#
_entry.id   AF-A0A8A3P4I3-F1
#
_cell.length_a   1.000
_cell.length_b   1.000
_cell.length_c   1.000
_cell.angle_alpha   90.00
_cell.angle_beta   90.00
_cell.angle_gamma   90.00
#
_symmetry.space_group_name_H-M   'P 1'
#
loop_
_entity.id
_entity.type
_entity.pdbx_description
1 polymer ?
#
loop_
_entity_poly.entity_id
_entity_poly.type
_entity_poly.pdbx_seq_one_letter_code
_entity_poly.pdbx_strand_id
1 'polypeptide(L)'
;MERLIHAIRTTPLIDNHAHPLLIPSAKARYPLLGITPGAKGDTLKATPSSLAHIRATNQLADILACAPTWPEVSKAIAKEDEKPGDVWAKRCIEGIETILFDDGLNADSDTFEYSWHDKFTRSKCKRIVRIEKLAAEIVDRNLDIFSISEGRFFTSVIEGLQKAINDALCDPEVVGFKSTICYRTGLDILRACPLDEVKVSLLQCIRKQKAEGHTRFKGSEDQLLNCWTLHMAAGLIQSSSTAHKKPIQFHTGLRNNEPILTRSSPSHLQDFIREYPSVPIVLLHAGYPWTKETGYLATVYSNAYVDIGKVFPFVSQDGQEALIRDLLECCPTEKVVWSTDGHWFPETYLLAKLQSRQAFEKVLTEYVDRKALTIDQAVEFVEDVFFNTSNELYDLKLNLVPNQNPFIERPIDGAGRSDGSDAVNKIKSTDSINGNNCINGIDGTSKINETNINGAEITNHASDLKNFESFMAKHPEIKFLRVQYVDYCSMIRLRILPIKSVQHILYDKKADVAIGITNLTFNLTPDDHPIYPVHPGDICRKLHAVLSSMRSGPCYGYASAQAEIRNSDNSSLDSCPRTILRSILNNAKNHGLEFLVGFEIEVIFMKGILNEDDNTFSFTSLPGTDSHCWGSSNTLSHDIMDAMGEIVDALSYAGIDIEQWHPESATNQFEFILPACAPLEAADILLQAREIIFTVARNHGWRATFHPKPLPEKPGTGAHVHLSISNPEGENEQTYTSFYAGILKHLRSITAFTYSKPASYDRMSAVGSWSGSKWVAWGTENRDTPLRKIEGSHWEVRCLDGLANIYLSLAALIGAGVEGVIAKEKMTWLDCDLSPDQLSQAERDDYNIKEMLPCTLDEALAGLKSDQDMNKMLGEAVVLTYIAMKRAELALLKPMNDEQRRDWLIERY
;
A
#
# COMPACT_ATOMS: atom_id res chain seq x y z
N MET A 1 11.54 46.65 2.93
CA MET A 1 12.24 45.54 2.24
C MET A 1 13.69 45.40 2.70
N GLU A 2 14.49 46.46 2.64
CA GLU A 2 15.91 46.42 3.07
C GLU A 2 16.13 45.87 4.50
N ARG A 3 15.26 46.23 5.45
CA ARG A 3 15.31 45.69 6.83
C ARG A 3 15.17 44.15 6.88
N LEU A 4 14.26 43.58 6.09
CA LEU A 4 14.07 42.13 6.01
C LEU A 4 15.31 41.45 5.41
N ILE A 5 15.81 41.96 4.29
CA ILE A 5 17.02 41.44 3.64
C ILE A 5 18.22 41.55 4.59
N HIS A 6 18.32 42.64 5.34
CA HIS A 6 19.35 42.82 6.36
C HIS A 6 19.26 41.72 7.44
N ALA A 7 18.10 41.52 8.05
CA ALA A 7 17.88 40.46 9.04
C ALA A 7 18.23 39.07 8.47
N ILE A 8 17.75 38.74 7.26
CA ILE A 8 18.04 37.46 6.58
C ILE A 8 19.53 37.26 6.35
N ARG A 9 20.36 38.31 6.28
CA ARG A 9 21.80 38.19 6.02
C ARG A 9 22.65 38.31 7.28
N THR A 10 22.17 38.98 8.32
CA THR A 10 22.97 39.30 9.51
C THR A 10 22.55 38.53 10.75
N THR A 11 21.32 38.03 10.84
CA THR A 11 20.91 37.21 11.99
C THR A 11 21.81 35.98 12.09
N PRO A 12 22.49 35.76 13.23
CA PRO A 12 23.31 34.58 13.43
C PRO A 12 22.44 33.32 13.57
N LEU A 13 23.00 32.18 13.20
CA LEU A 13 22.27 30.91 13.21
C LEU A 13 22.60 30.10 14.47
N ILE A 14 21.60 29.59 15.16
CA ILE A 14 21.76 28.48 16.09
C ILE A 14 21.48 27.21 15.31
N ASP A 15 22.50 26.39 15.12
CA ASP A 15 22.36 25.11 14.43
C ASP A 15 21.89 24.06 15.44
N ASN A 16 20.57 23.83 15.50
CA ASN A 16 20.00 22.99 16.55
C ASN A 16 20.28 21.49 16.37
N HIS A 17 20.84 21.06 15.24
CA HIS A 17 21.18 19.65 15.01
C HIS A 17 22.27 19.48 13.95
N ALA A 18 23.41 18.95 14.36
CA ALA A 18 24.46 18.52 13.45
C ALA A 18 25.27 17.35 14.03
N HIS A 19 26.25 16.88 13.25
CA HIS A 19 27.15 15.80 13.60
C HIS A 19 28.61 16.23 13.45
N PRO A 20 29.52 15.76 14.33
CA PRO A 20 30.91 16.17 14.28
C PRO A 20 31.62 15.89 12.93
N LEU A 21 32.57 16.75 12.57
CA LEU A 21 33.39 16.58 11.37
C LEU A 21 34.36 15.39 11.50
N LEU A 22 34.72 14.79 10.36
CA LEU A 22 35.69 13.69 10.31
C LEU A 22 37.11 14.17 10.67
N ILE A 23 37.85 13.33 11.40
CA ILE A 23 39.30 13.53 11.56
C ILE A 23 40.00 13.29 10.22
N PRO A 24 41.16 13.92 9.97
CA PRO A 24 41.85 13.84 8.67
C PRO A 24 42.13 12.40 8.20
N SER A 25 42.47 11.49 9.12
CA SER A 25 42.74 10.08 8.79
C SER A 25 41.49 9.29 8.36
N ALA A 26 40.29 9.78 8.69
CA ALA A 26 39.04 9.11 8.35
C ALA A 26 38.43 9.59 7.03
N LYS A 27 38.74 10.81 6.55
CA LYS A 27 38.14 11.41 5.35
C LYS A 27 38.15 10.50 4.12
N ALA A 28 39.22 9.74 3.89
CA ALA A 28 39.32 8.83 2.74
C ALA A 28 38.33 7.64 2.76
N ARG A 29 37.78 7.29 3.94
CA ARG A 29 36.79 6.21 4.08
C ARG A 29 35.36 6.63 3.71
N TYR A 30 35.10 7.94 3.64
CA TYR A 30 33.76 8.48 3.44
C TYR A 30 33.71 9.31 2.14
N PRO A 31 32.75 9.06 1.24
CA PRO A 31 32.68 9.77 -0.01
C PRO A 31 32.13 11.20 0.19
N LEU A 32 32.90 12.21 -0.21
CA LEU A 32 32.47 13.61 -0.22
C LEU A 32 31.18 13.84 -1.03
N LEU A 33 30.89 12.98 -2.01
CA LEU A 33 29.65 13.03 -2.81
C LEU A 33 28.36 12.91 -1.96
N GLY A 34 28.48 12.43 -0.72
CA GLY A 34 27.36 12.29 0.23
C GLY A 34 26.77 13.60 0.80
N ILE A 35 27.39 14.77 0.55
CA ILE A 35 26.97 16.07 1.15
C ILE A 35 25.61 16.62 0.69
N THR A 36 24.96 15.99 -0.30
CA THR A 36 23.67 16.44 -0.87
C THR A 36 22.58 15.37 -0.95
N PRO A 37 22.83 14.07 -1.19
CA PRO A 37 21.75 13.09 -1.26
C PRO A 37 21.50 12.33 0.04
N GLY A 38 22.45 12.28 0.97
CA GLY A 38 22.44 11.34 2.12
C GLY A 38 22.61 9.86 1.74
N ALA A 39 22.55 9.56 0.44
CA ALA A 39 22.67 8.23 -0.16
C ALA A 39 24.02 7.55 0.14
N LYS A 40 24.00 6.21 0.24
CA LYS A 40 25.19 5.37 0.47
C LYS A 40 25.33 4.29 -0.61
N GLY A 41 26.53 3.76 -0.78
CA GLY A 41 26.80 2.64 -1.70
C GLY A 41 26.53 2.99 -3.17
N ASP A 42 26.02 2.04 -3.94
CA ASP A 42 25.83 2.17 -5.40
C ASP A 42 24.91 3.33 -5.81
N THR A 43 24.00 3.75 -4.93
CA THR A 43 23.07 4.86 -5.19
C THR A 43 23.78 6.21 -5.36
N LEU A 44 25.00 6.36 -4.82
CA LEU A 44 25.81 7.57 -5.00
C LEU A 44 26.20 7.82 -6.47
N LYS A 45 26.21 6.79 -7.33
CA LYS A 45 26.55 6.93 -8.75
C LYS A 45 25.60 7.87 -9.50
N ALA A 46 24.34 7.94 -9.09
CA ALA A 46 23.32 8.79 -9.71
C ALA A 46 23.29 10.21 -9.14
N THR A 47 23.93 10.47 -8.00
CA THR A 47 23.91 11.77 -7.29
C THR A 47 24.26 12.96 -8.18
N PRO A 48 25.28 12.90 -9.05
CA PRO A 48 25.64 14.04 -9.91
C PRO A 48 24.54 14.52 -10.85
N SER A 49 23.54 13.67 -11.14
CA SER A 49 22.39 14.01 -11.98
C SER A 49 21.23 14.68 -11.23
N SER A 50 21.27 14.73 -9.90
CA SER A 50 20.19 15.32 -9.09
C SER A 50 20.26 16.85 -9.07
N LEU A 51 19.10 17.53 -9.11
CA LEU A 51 19.04 19.00 -9.08
C LEU A 51 19.68 19.60 -7.82
N ALA A 52 19.51 18.93 -6.67
CA ALA A 52 20.14 19.36 -5.42
C ALA A 52 21.67 19.36 -5.54
N HIS A 53 22.26 18.29 -6.08
CA HIS A 53 23.71 18.19 -6.26
C HIS A 53 24.25 19.12 -7.35
N ILE A 54 23.52 19.29 -8.45
CA ILE A 54 23.90 20.23 -9.52
C ILE A 54 23.97 21.66 -8.96
N ARG A 55 22.96 22.07 -8.17
CA ARG A 55 22.96 23.38 -7.50
C ARG A 55 24.14 23.54 -6.55
N ALA A 56 24.38 22.54 -5.69
CA ALA A 56 25.51 22.55 -4.77
C ALA A 56 26.86 22.64 -5.50
N THR A 57 27.02 21.90 -6.60
CA THR A 57 28.24 21.94 -7.44
C THR A 57 28.47 23.35 -7.99
N ASN A 58 27.44 24.00 -8.53
CA ASN A 58 27.56 25.36 -9.06
C ASN A 58 27.93 26.36 -7.97
N GLN A 59 27.25 26.31 -6.83
CA GLN A 59 27.52 27.20 -5.71
C GLN A 59 28.93 27.01 -5.17
N LEU A 60 29.35 25.77 -4.91
CA LEU A 60 30.72 25.50 -4.45
C LEU A 60 31.77 25.91 -5.49
N ALA A 61 31.51 25.71 -6.79
CA ALA A 61 32.43 26.13 -7.84
C ALA A 61 32.66 27.64 -7.85
N ASP A 62 31.59 28.43 -7.69
CA ASP A 62 31.68 29.89 -7.59
C ASP A 62 32.48 30.32 -6.35
N ILE A 63 32.23 29.70 -5.20
CA ILE A 63 32.89 29.98 -3.91
C ILE A 63 34.38 29.64 -3.92
N LEU A 64 34.73 28.54 -4.61
CA LEU A 64 36.09 28.01 -4.76
C LEU A 64 36.82 28.60 -5.98
N ALA A 65 36.12 29.39 -6.80
CA ALA A 65 36.62 29.93 -8.07
C ALA A 65 37.21 28.86 -9.00
N CYS A 66 36.44 27.80 -9.26
CA CYS A 66 36.80 26.69 -10.16
C CYS A 66 35.69 26.42 -11.19
N ALA A 67 35.91 25.47 -12.11
CA ALA A 67 34.89 25.13 -13.11
C ALA A 67 33.68 24.42 -12.45
N PRO A 68 32.44 24.64 -12.93
CA PRO A 68 31.21 24.11 -12.34
C PRO A 68 30.99 22.63 -12.66
N THR A 69 31.95 21.79 -12.26
CA THR A 69 31.89 20.33 -12.39
C THR A 69 32.33 19.69 -11.09
N TRP A 70 31.68 18.59 -10.70
CA TRP A 70 31.97 17.92 -9.43
C TRP A 70 33.45 17.49 -9.27
N PRO A 71 34.15 17.00 -10.30
CA PRO A 71 35.58 16.67 -10.19
C PRO A 71 36.45 17.89 -9.84
N GLU A 72 36.20 19.05 -10.47
CA GLU A 72 36.97 20.27 -10.21
C GLU A 72 36.65 20.86 -8.83
N VAL A 73 35.38 20.81 -8.41
CA VAL A 73 34.96 21.20 -7.05
C VAL A 73 35.63 20.31 -6.00
N SER A 74 35.59 18.99 -6.18
CA SER A 74 36.21 18.03 -5.24
C SER A 74 37.73 18.26 -5.11
N LYS A 75 38.40 18.54 -6.23
CA LYS A 75 39.82 18.87 -6.26
C LYS A 75 40.14 20.19 -5.58
N ALA A 76 39.29 21.21 -5.78
CA ALA A 76 39.44 22.50 -5.13
C ALA A 76 39.23 22.39 -3.60
N ILE A 77 38.24 21.62 -3.15
CA ILE A 77 38.03 21.30 -1.73
C ILE A 77 39.26 20.62 -1.13
N ALA A 78 39.80 19.59 -1.79
CA ALA A 78 41.00 18.91 -1.31
C ALA A 78 42.18 19.87 -1.12
N LYS A 79 42.35 20.86 -2.01
CA LYS A 79 43.38 21.89 -1.90
C LYS A 79 43.13 22.88 -0.74
N GLU A 80 41.87 23.20 -0.47
CA GLU A 80 41.50 24.03 0.69
C GLU A 80 41.75 23.29 2.01
N ASP A 81 41.47 21.99 2.05
CA ASP A 81 41.72 21.10 3.20
C ASP A 81 43.22 20.95 3.55
N GLU A 82 44.12 21.11 2.56
CA GLU A 82 45.57 21.08 2.79
C GLU A 82 46.11 22.35 3.49
N LYS A 83 45.31 23.43 3.55
CA LYS A 83 45.75 24.68 4.19
C LYS A 83 45.80 24.53 5.71
N PRO A 84 46.87 25.01 6.37
CA PRO A 84 46.99 24.90 7.81
C PRO A 84 45.94 25.72 8.55
N GLY A 85 45.53 25.26 9.73
CA GLY A 85 44.65 26.02 10.64
C GLY A 85 43.16 25.89 10.36
N ASP A 86 42.73 24.85 9.65
CA ASP A 86 41.31 24.53 9.39
C ASP A 86 40.52 25.70 8.77
N VAL A 87 41.20 26.52 7.95
CA VAL A 87 40.66 27.76 7.38
C VAL A 87 39.39 27.51 6.58
N TRP A 88 39.34 26.39 5.86
CA TRP A 88 38.17 25.98 5.09
C TRP A 88 36.97 25.63 5.98
N ALA A 89 37.16 24.78 6.99
CA ALA A 89 36.12 24.45 7.95
C ALA A 89 35.60 25.71 8.67
N LYS A 90 36.51 26.63 9.04
CA LYS A 90 36.14 27.94 9.61
C LYS A 90 35.25 28.73 8.66
N ARG A 91 35.63 28.88 7.39
CA ARG A 91 34.84 29.59 6.36
C ARG A 91 33.45 28.95 6.19
N CYS A 92 33.39 27.62 6.17
CA CYS A 92 32.13 26.90 6.03
C CYS A 92 31.20 27.06 7.22
N ILE A 93 31.71 27.23 8.44
CA ILE A 93 30.92 27.32 9.69
C ILE A 93 30.64 28.77 10.11
N GLU A 94 31.47 29.74 9.71
CA GLU A 94 31.35 31.15 10.10
C GLU A 94 29.94 31.75 9.95
N GLY A 95 29.49 32.49 10.99
CA GLY A 95 28.14 33.05 11.06
C GLY A 95 27.12 32.20 11.81
N ILE A 96 27.50 30.99 12.23
CA ILE A 96 26.78 30.17 13.23
C ILE A 96 27.22 30.60 14.64
N GLU A 97 26.25 30.88 15.51
CA GLU A 97 26.47 31.26 16.91
C GLU A 97 26.98 30.08 17.73
N THR A 98 26.28 28.95 17.67
CA THR A 98 26.59 27.68 18.34
C THR A 98 25.97 26.52 17.57
N ILE A 99 26.51 25.31 17.76
CA ILE A 99 26.03 24.06 17.15
C ILE A 99 25.68 23.06 18.25
N LEU A 100 24.53 22.41 18.13
CA LEU A 100 24.09 21.33 19.02
C LEU A 100 24.36 19.98 18.34
N PHE A 101 25.37 19.27 18.81
CA PHE A 101 25.86 18.04 18.19
C PHE A 101 25.18 16.80 18.75
N ASP A 102 24.59 15.99 17.88
CA ASP A 102 24.32 14.58 18.18
C ASP A 102 25.64 13.82 18.14
N ASP A 103 26.15 13.51 19.34
CA ASP A 103 27.44 12.88 19.59
C ASP A 103 27.41 11.35 19.54
N GLY A 104 26.23 10.75 19.29
CA GLY A 104 26.03 9.31 19.27
C GLY A 104 26.28 8.64 17.92
N LEU A 105 26.52 9.40 16.85
CA LEU A 105 26.74 8.87 15.49
C LEU A 105 28.18 8.38 15.25
N ASN A 106 29.07 8.51 16.23
CA ASN A 106 30.50 8.21 16.09
C ASN A 106 30.74 6.72 15.74
N ALA A 107 31.03 6.45 14.48
CA ALA A 107 31.65 5.21 14.04
C ALA A 107 33.10 5.23 14.54
N ASP A 108 33.45 4.34 15.47
CA ASP A 108 34.83 3.94 15.79
C ASP A 108 35.87 5.08 15.91
N SER A 109 35.52 6.22 16.54
CA SER A 109 36.41 7.39 16.74
C SER A 109 36.89 8.13 15.48
N ASP A 110 36.11 8.06 14.39
CA ASP A 110 36.42 8.69 13.09
C ASP A 110 36.18 10.21 13.02
N THR A 111 35.66 10.80 14.09
CA THR A 111 35.23 12.20 14.14
C THR A 111 35.93 12.95 15.26
N PHE A 112 35.97 14.28 15.13
CA PHE A 112 36.42 15.12 16.23
C PHE A 112 35.41 15.09 17.39
N GLU A 113 35.91 15.31 18.60
CA GLU A 113 35.06 15.64 19.75
C GLU A 113 34.21 16.89 19.44
N TYR A 114 32.98 16.95 19.95
CA TYR A 114 32.08 18.08 19.65
C TYR A 114 32.70 19.43 20.04
N SER A 115 33.42 19.49 21.18
CA SER A 115 34.10 20.69 21.70
C SER A 115 35.23 21.21 20.81
N TRP A 116 35.79 20.40 19.91
CA TRP A 116 36.77 20.86 18.92
C TRP A 116 36.20 21.94 17.99
N HIS A 117 34.88 21.95 17.81
CA HIS A 117 34.17 22.89 16.93
C HIS A 117 33.98 24.28 17.58
N ASP A 118 34.21 24.42 18.90
CA ASP A 118 34.12 25.70 19.63
C ASP A 118 35.00 26.81 19.01
N LYS A 119 36.07 26.44 18.31
CA LYS A 119 36.96 27.40 17.63
C LYS A 119 36.37 28.03 16.38
N PHE A 120 35.25 27.52 15.86
CA PHE A 120 34.59 28.02 14.65
C PHE A 120 33.30 28.81 14.94
N THR A 121 32.76 28.70 16.15
CA THR A 121 31.53 29.38 16.59
C THR A 121 31.86 30.49 17.59
N ARG A 122 30.94 31.44 17.80
CA ARG A 122 31.12 32.52 18.78
C ARG A 122 30.87 32.04 20.21
N SER A 123 29.88 31.17 20.36
CA SER A 123 29.49 30.53 21.60
C SER A 123 29.87 29.05 21.56
N LYS A 124 30.08 28.45 22.74
CA LYS A 124 30.45 27.03 22.85
C LYS A 124 29.36 26.12 22.30
N CYS A 125 29.77 25.07 21.59
CA CYS A 125 28.91 24.02 21.10
C CYS A 125 28.38 23.16 22.26
N LYS A 126 27.23 22.53 22.06
CA LYS A 126 26.54 21.73 23.07
C LYS A 126 26.22 20.33 22.54
N ARG A 127 25.81 19.45 23.45
CA ARG A 127 25.56 18.03 23.17
C ARG A 127 24.07 17.71 23.12
N ILE A 128 23.71 16.84 22.19
CA ILE A 128 22.43 16.15 22.09
C ILE A 128 22.71 14.65 22.27
N VAL A 129 22.15 14.05 23.31
CA VAL A 129 22.44 12.64 23.64
C VAL A 129 21.53 11.71 22.84
N ARG A 130 22.12 10.78 22.07
CA ARG A 130 21.37 9.76 21.33
C ARG A 130 20.91 8.62 22.23
N ILE A 131 19.61 8.53 22.46
CA ILE A 131 18.97 7.63 23.44
C ILE A 131 19.32 6.17 23.16
N GLU A 132 19.18 5.72 21.92
CA GLU A 132 19.35 4.30 21.62
C GLU A 132 20.82 3.85 21.59
N LYS A 133 21.75 4.79 21.35
CA LYS A 133 23.19 4.54 21.45
C LYS A 133 23.58 4.39 22.92
N LEU A 134 23.10 5.28 23.77
CA LEU A 134 23.30 5.21 25.21
C LEU A 134 22.78 3.89 25.80
N ALA A 135 21.58 3.47 25.39
CA ALA A 135 21.00 2.20 25.80
C ALA A 135 21.87 1.00 25.36
N ALA A 136 22.36 1.00 24.12
CA ALA A 136 23.23 -0.06 23.62
C ALA A 136 24.55 -0.16 24.41
N GLU A 137 25.17 0.97 24.76
CA GLU A 137 26.41 0.99 25.56
C GLU A 137 26.20 0.53 27.00
N ILE A 138 25.03 0.78 27.57
CA ILE A 138 24.68 0.31 28.92
C ILE A 138 24.45 -1.20 28.90
N VAL A 139 23.76 -1.71 27.89
CA VAL A 139 23.62 -3.16 27.68
C VAL A 139 25.00 -3.81 27.50
N ASP A 140 25.85 -3.25 26.63
CA ASP A 140 27.19 -3.76 26.33
C ASP A 140 28.07 -3.86 27.58
N ARG A 141 28.13 -2.80 28.39
CA ARG A 141 28.91 -2.76 29.64
C ARG A 141 28.48 -3.78 30.69
N ASN A 142 27.24 -4.26 30.62
CA ASN A 142 26.69 -5.21 31.58
C ASN A 142 26.67 -6.66 31.04
N LEU A 143 27.15 -6.93 29.82
CA LEU A 143 27.14 -8.27 29.21
C LEU A 143 27.89 -9.35 30.02
N ASP A 144 28.87 -8.96 30.84
CA ASP A 144 29.56 -9.90 31.74
C ASP A 144 28.64 -10.40 32.85
N ILE A 145 27.75 -9.53 33.37
CA ILE A 145 26.74 -9.90 34.38
C ILE A 145 25.71 -10.84 33.77
N PHE A 146 25.36 -10.65 32.50
CA PHE A 146 24.44 -11.53 31.77
C PHE A 146 24.90 -12.99 31.79
N SER A 147 26.23 -13.23 31.71
CA SER A 147 26.80 -14.58 31.78
C SER A 147 26.71 -15.23 33.17
N ILE A 148 26.37 -14.46 34.21
CA ILE A 148 26.29 -14.90 35.61
C ILE A 148 24.83 -14.98 36.09
N SER A 149 23.99 -13.99 35.76
CA SER A 149 22.59 -13.93 36.19
C SER A 149 21.77 -12.97 35.33
N GLU A 150 20.77 -13.48 34.61
CA GLU A 150 19.86 -12.70 33.77
C GLU A 150 19.04 -11.68 34.59
N GLY A 151 18.62 -12.04 35.80
CA GLY A 151 17.87 -11.15 36.68
C GLY A 151 18.69 -9.94 37.13
N ARG A 152 19.92 -10.17 37.61
CA ARG A 152 20.82 -9.07 38.01
C ARG A 152 21.23 -8.20 36.83
N PHE A 153 21.48 -8.82 35.68
CA PHE A 153 21.78 -8.10 34.44
C PHE A 153 20.67 -7.09 34.10
N PHE A 154 19.41 -7.54 34.09
CA PHE A 154 18.29 -6.67 33.74
C PHE A 154 18.15 -5.49 34.72
N THR A 155 18.26 -5.74 36.03
CA THR A 155 18.27 -4.68 37.04
C THR A 155 19.39 -3.67 36.79
N SER A 156 20.61 -4.14 36.50
CA SER A 156 21.75 -3.25 36.19
C SER A 156 21.56 -2.44 34.90
N VAL A 157 20.89 -2.99 33.88
CA VAL A 157 20.55 -2.26 32.66
C VAL A 157 19.53 -1.14 32.95
N ILE A 158 18.47 -1.44 33.72
CA ILE A 158 17.47 -0.43 34.10
C ILE A 158 18.10 0.69 34.93
N GLU A 159 18.77 0.35 36.02
CA GLU A 159 19.41 1.32 36.90
C GLU A 159 20.48 2.13 36.16
N GLY A 160 21.25 1.46 35.30
CA GLY A 160 22.26 2.10 34.45
C GLY A 160 21.65 3.12 33.48
N LEU A 161 20.55 2.76 32.82
CA LEU A 161 19.86 3.65 31.86
C LEU A 161 19.21 4.83 32.56
N GLN A 162 18.50 4.58 33.66
CA GLN A 162 17.92 5.65 34.48
C GLN A 162 19.00 6.61 34.99
N LYS A 163 20.11 6.08 35.53
CA LYS A 163 21.22 6.90 36.00
C LYS A 163 21.82 7.72 34.86
N ALA A 164 22.11 7.11 33.72
CA ALA A 164 22.75 7.80 32.61
C ALA A 164 21.87 8.91 32.01
N ILE A 165 20.56 8.70 31.90
CA ILE A 165 19.61 9.73 31.47
C ILE A 165 19.55 10.88 32.51
N ASN A 166 19.50 10.56 33.81
CA ASN A 166 19.52 11.59 34.86
C ASN A 166 20.84 12.37 34.91
N ASP A 167 21.97 11.71 34.72
CA ASP A 167 23.28 12.37 34.62
C ASP A 167 23.28 13.34 33.42
N ALA A 168 22.77 12.90 32.26
CA ALA A 168 22.62 13.74 31.07
C ALA A 168 21.62 14.89 31.28
N LEU A 169 20.56 14.71 32.07
CA LEU A 169 19.64 15.79 32.46
C LEU A 169 20.32 16.84 33.35
N CYS A 170 21.23 16.42 34.24
CA CYS A 170 21.97 17.30 35.13
C CYS A 170 23.20 17.96 34.47
N ASP A 171 23.70 17.41 33.36
CA ASP A 171 24.86 17.94 32.64
C ASP A 171 24.52 19.26 31.91
N PRO A 172 25.17 20.39 32.22
CA PRO A 172 24.94 21.68 31.54
C PRO A 172 25.51 21.74 30.11
N GLU A 173 26.31 20.76 29.68
CA GLU A 173 26.77 20.63 28.30
C GLU A 173 25.78 19.85 27.43
N VAL A 174 24.89 19.08 28.03
CA VAL A 174 23.78 18.40 27.33
C VAL A 174 22.57 19.32 27.32
N VAL A 175 22.03 19.60 26.14
CA VAL A 175 20.85 20.49 25.99
C VAL A 175 19.62 19.77 25.47
N GLY A 176 19.76 18.54 25.01
CA GLY A 176 18.65 17.76 24.45
C GLY A 176 18.99 16.29 24.26
N PHE A 177 18.00 15.55 23.77
CA PHE A 177 18.12 14.14 23.42
C PHE A 177 17.72 13.94 21.97
N LYS A 178 18.18 12.83 21.37
CA LYS A 178 17.82 12.40 20.03
C LYS A 178 17.36 10.96 20.04
N SER A 179 16.23 10.70 19.40
CA SER A 179 15.78 9.35 19.08
C SER A 179 16.02 9.05 17.59
N THR A 180 16.55 7.85 17.36
CA THR A 180 16.77 7.23 16.05
C THR A 180 15.78 6.09 15.78
N ILE A 181 14.74 5.96 16.62
CA ILE A 181 13.71 4.92 16.53
C ILE A 181 13.06 4.83 15.14
N CYS A 182 12.96 5.95 14.43
CA CYS A 182 12.49 6.05 13.05
C CYS A 182 13.21 5.07 12.09
N TYR A 183 14.53 4.91 12.22
CA TYR A 183 15.33 3.98 11.40
C TYR A 183 15.18 2.52 11.81
N ARG A 184 14.67 2.27 13.02
CA ARG A 184 14.58 0.93 13.59
C ARG A 184 13.18 0.39 13.39
N THR A 185 12.22 0.98 14.08
CA THR A 185 10.85 0.47 14.21
C THR A 185 9.83 1.45 13.65
N GLY A 186 10.28 2.55 13.04
CA GLY A 186 9.40 3.64 12.62
C GLY A 186 8.96 4.53 13.78
N LEU A 187 8.05 5.44 13.48
CA LEU A 187 7.57 6.47 14.39
C LEU A 187 6.25 6.11 15.10
N ASP A 188 5.74 4.90 14.87
CA ASP A 188 4.61 4.34 15.60
C ASP A 188 5.10 3.69 16.90
N ILE A 189 4.95 4.41 18.01
CA ILE A 189 5.57 4.09 19.30
C ILE A 189 4.56 3.37 20.20
N LEU A 190 4.86 2.14 20.60
CA LEU A 190 3.98 1.31 21.42
C LEU A 190 3.91 1.82 22.86
N ARG A 191 2.69 2.17 23.31
CA ARG A 191 2.41 2.76 24.62
C ARG A 191 2.65 1.81 25.80
N ALA A 192 2.22 0.55 25.68
CA ALA A 192 2.38 -0.44 26.74
C ALA A 192 3.57 -1.34 26.39
N CYS A 193 4.67 -1.18 27.13
CA CYS A 193 5.84 -2.07 27.05
C CYS A 193 5.98 -2.82 28.39
N PRO A 194 5.28 -3.95 28.60
CA PRO A 194 5.39 -4.72 29.83
C PRO A 194 6.85 -5.12 30.09
N LEU A 195 7.36 -4.81 31.29
CA LEU A 195 8.78 -5.01 31.61
C LEU A 195 9.23 -6.47 31.42
N ASP A 196 8.35 -7.44 31.68
CA ASP A 196 8.63 -8.85 31.47
C ASP A 196 8.83 -9.20 29.98
N GLU A 197 8.05 -8.59 29.08
CA GLU A 197 8.19 -8.76 27.62
C GLU A 197 9.42 -8.05 27.08
N VAL A 198 9.71 -6.84 27.57
CA VAL A 198 10.95 -6.11 27.25
C VAL A 198 12.18 -6.92 27.66
N LYS A 199 12.12 -7.55 28.85
CA LYS A 199 13.18 -8.42 29.34
C LYS A 199 13.40 -9.61 28.40
N VAL A 200 12.34 -10.30 28.01
CA VAL A 200 12.42 -11.44 27.06
C VAL A 200 13.03 -10.98 25.74
N SER A 201 12.57 -9.84 25.20
CA SER A 201 13.03 -9.30 23.93
C SER A 201 14.51 -8.91 23.95
N LEU A 202 14.96 -8.24 25.03
CA LEU A 202 16.38 -7.91 25.23
C LEU A 202 17.26 -9.17 25.28
N LEU A 203 16.82 -10.21 26.00
CA LEU A 203 17.55 -11.47 26.10
C LEU A 203 17.67 -12.17 24.73
N GLN A 204 16.60 -12.16 23.94
CA GLN A 204 16.61 -12.71 22.58
C GLN A 204 17.57 -11.94 21.66
N CYS A 205 17.57 -10.60 21.73
CA CYS A 205 18.48 -9.75 20.96
C CYS A 205 19.95 -10.08 21.26
N ILE A 206 20.31 -10.22 22.54
CA ILE A 206 21.67 -10.55 22.96
C ILE A 206 22.07 -11.94 22.46
N ARG A 207 21.18 -12.94 22.62
CA ARG A 207 21.44 -14.32 22.16
C ARG A 207 21.61 -14.39 20.65
N LYS A 208 20.78 -13.67 19.88
CA LYS A 208 20.89 -13.56 18.41
C LYS A 208 22.25 -12.98 18.00
N GLN A 209 22.64 -11.82 18.55
CA GLN A 209 23.91 -11.19 18.20
C GLN A 209 25.13 -12.05 18.58
N LYS A 210 25.08 -12.76 19.72
CA LYS A 210 26.12 -13.73 20.08
C LYS A 210 26.20 -14.89 19.08
N ALA A 211 25.06 -15.39 18.61
CA ALA A 211 25.01 -16.45 17.59
C ALA A 211 25.57 -15.98 16.24
N GLU A 212 25.41 -14.70 15.91
CA GLU A 212 26.00 -14.03 14.74
C GLU A 212 27.50 -13.70 14.93
N GLY A 213 28.10 -14.08 16.06
CA GLY A 213 29.52 -13.90 16.35
C GLY A 213 29.90 -12.51 16.87
N HIS A 214 28.92 -11.68 17.24
CA HIS A 214 29.20 -10.37 17.83
C HIS A 214 29.63 -10.50 19.29
N THR A 215 30.78 -9.89 19.60
CA THR A 215 31.33 -9.83 20.97
C THR A 215 30.84 -8.62 21.77
N ARG A 216 30.19 -7.66 21.10
CA ARG A 216 29.61 -6.44 21.68
C ARG A 216 28.16 -6.27 21.23
N PHE A 217 27.35 -5.65 22.07
CA PHE A 217 25.98 -5.31 21.72
C PHE A 217 25.95 -4.01 20.90
N LYS A 218 25.54 -4.10 19.63
CA LYS A 218 25.58 -2.96 18.68
C LYS A 218 24.29 -2.14 18.61
N GLY A 219 23.27 -2.48 19.40
CA GLY A 219 21.92 -1.93 19.31
C GLY A 219 20.91 -3.01 18.89
N SER A 220 19.64 -2.66 18.68
CA SER A 220 18.61 -3.62 18.28
C SER A 220 17.52 -2.94 17.44
N GLU A 221 16.93 -3.68 16.51
CA GLU A 221 15.72 -3.30 15.77
C GLU A 221 14.43 -3.78 16.45
N ASP A 222 14.54 -4.35 17.65
CA ASP A 222 13.40 -4.84 18.44
C ASP A 222 12.47 -3.70 18.88
N GLN A 223 11.17 -3.83 18.56
CA GLN A 223 10.19 -2.77 18.79
C GLN A 223 9.95 -2.48 20.26
N LEU A 224 9.80 -3.51 21.08
CA LEU A 224 9.52 -3.36 22.50
C LEU A 224 10.68 -2.69 23.24
N LEU A 225 11.92 -3.11 22.95
CA LEU A 225 13.11 -2.52 23.57
C LEU A 225 13.29 -1.05 23.20
N ASN A 226 13.11 -0.70 21.93
CA ASN A 226 13.26 0.69 21.46
C ASN A 226 12.15 1.59 22.03
N CYS A 227 10.88 1.15 21.99
CA CYS A 227 9.76 1.92 22.56
C CYS A 227 9.93 2.11 24.07
N TRP A 228 10.28 1.05 24.80
CA TRP A 228 10.53 1.11 26.24
C TRP A 228 11.65 2.08 26.61
N THR A 229 12.77 2.04 25.88
CA THR A 229 13.92 2.94 26.11
C THR A 229 13.50 4.39 25.92
N LEU A 230 12.70 4.67 24.87
CA LEU A 230 12.21 6.00 24.57
C LEU A 230 11.21 6.50 25.64
N HIS A 231 10.24 5.67 26.04
CA HIS A 231 9.29 5.98 27.10
C HIS A 231 9.98 6.23 28.45
N MET A 232 11.06 5.50 28.76
CA MET A 232 11.88 5.75 29.94
C MET A 232 12.52 7.14 29.90
N ALA A 233 13.15 7.50 28.77
CA ALA A 233 13.75 8.82 28.62
C ALA A 233 12.72 9.95 28.73
N ALA A 234 11.61 9.84 28.01
CA ALA A 234 10.53 10.84 28.06
C ALA A 234 9.90 10.96 29.46
N GLY A 235 9.70 9.83 30.15
CA GLY A 235 9.21 9.82 31.54
C GLY A 235 10.14 10.50 32.52
N LEU A 236 11.46 10.31 32.38
CA LEU A 236 12.48 10.98 33.20
C LEU A 236 12.57 12.48 32.90
N ILE A 237 12.50 12.88 31.62
CA ILE A 237 12.46 14.30 31.24
C ILE A 237 11.22 14.97 31.81
N GLN A 238 10.04 14.36 31.63
CA GLN A 238 8.77 14.88 32.17
C GLN A 238 8.82 15.03 33.69
N SER A 239 9.38 14.05 34.40
CA SER A 239 9.47 14.05 35.87
C SER A 239 10.65 14.84 36.45
N SER A 240 11.56 15.36 35.62
CA SER A 240 12.70 16.15 36.10
C SER A 240 12.23 17.38 36.90
N SER A 241 12.97 17.78 37.94
CA SER A 241 12.63 18.97 38.74
C SER A 241 13.01 20.29 38.06
N THR A 242 13.67 20.23 36.89
CA THR A 242 14.08 21.42 36.15
C THR A 242 12.87 22.14 35.56
N ALA A 243 12.82 23.47 35.71
CA ALA A 243 11.77 24.30 35.11
C ALA A 243 11.80 24.20 33.57
N HIS A 244 12.99 24.19 32.98
CA HIS A 244 13.20 23.94 31.57
C HIS A 244 13.36 22.45 31.29
N LYS A 245 12.57 21.92 30.36
CA LYS A 245 12.61 20.52 29.94
C LYS A 245 13.48 20.38 28.70
N LYS A 246 14.48 19.49 28.75
CA LYS A 246 15.36 19.23 27.60
C LYS A 246 14.54 18.56 26.47
N PRO A 247 14.55 19.09 25.24
CA PRO A 247 13.80 18.53 24.11
C PRO A 247 14.27 17.14 23.69
N ILE A 248 13.37 16.37 23.08
CA ILE A 248 13.69 15.15 22.32
C ILE A 248 13.52 15.46 20.82
N GLN A 249 14.60 15.32 20.07
CA GLN A 249 14.59 15.38 18.62
C GLN A 249 14.23 14.01 18.04
N PHE A 250 13.33 13.98 17.06
CA PHE A 250 12.98 12.78 16.31
C PHE A 250 13.46 12.91 14.89
N HIS A 251 14.16 11.89 14.40
CA HIS A 251 14.42 11.81 12.97
C HIS A 251 13.09 11.54 12.25
N THR A 252 12.71 12.40 11.29
CA THR A 252 11.52 12.19 10.48
C THR A 252 11.87 12.34 9.00
N GLY A 253 11.53 11.35 8.19
CA GLY A 253 11.76 11.41 6.74
C GLY A 253 13.23 11.37 6.24
N LEU A 254 13.61 12.42 5.48
CA LEU A 254 14.35 12.36 4.20
C LEU A 254 15.56 11.40 4.01
N ARG A 255 15.39 10.51 3.01
CA ARG A 255 16.35 9.81 2.10
C ARG A 255 17.53 9.04 2.71
N ASN A 256 17.24 8.12 3.63
CA ASN A 256 18.12 6.99 3.89
C ASN A 256 17.47 5.70 3.37
N ASN A 257 18.27 4.71 2.95
CA ASN A 257 17.79 3.40 2.45
C ASN A 257 17.27 2.47 3.56
N GLU A 258 17.21 2.95 4.80
CA GLU A 258 17.00 2.11 6.00
C GLU A 258 15.54 2.08 6.49
N PRO A 259 14.78 3.20 6.61
CA PRO A 259 13.40 3.13 7.07
C PRO A 259 12.43 2.84 5.91
N ILE A 260 11.37 2.06 6.18
CA ILE A 260 10.17 2.03 5.34
C ILE A 260 9.60 3.45 5.33
N LEU A 261 9.58 4.08 4.15
CA LEU A 261 9.21 5.50 4.00
C LEU A 261 7.93 5.84 4.79
N THR A 262 6.84 5.11 4.59
CA THR A 262 5.55 5.37 5.28
C THR A 262 5.61 5.33 6.81
N ARG A 263 6.53 4.57 7.42
CA ARG A 263 6.73 4.49 8.87
C ARG A 263 7.54 5.67 9.43
N SER A 264 8.10 6.51 8.57
CA SER A 264 8.86 7.71 8.94
C SER A 264 8.01 9.00 8.90
N SER A 265 6.70 8.87 8.65
CA SER A 265 5.75 9.98 8.78
C SER A 265 5.67 10.46 10.24
N PRO A 266 5.79 11.78 10.48
CA PRO A 266 5.60 12.36 11.81
C PRO A 266 4.21 12.10 12.41
N SER A 267 3.18 11.83 11.61
CA SER A 267 1.82 11.66 12.12
C SER A 267 1.69 10.48 13.08
N HIS A 268 2.56 9.48 12.97
CA HIS A 268 2.60 8.34 13.89
C HIS A 268 3.02 8.74 15.31
N LEU A 269 3.69 9.88 15.50
CA LEU A 269 4.08 10.38 16.83
C LEU A 269 2.93 11.03 17.62
N GLN A 270 1.72 11.15 17.05
CA GLN A 270 0.60 11.86 17.70
C GLN A 270 0.30 11.36 19.12
N ASP A 271 0.30 10.04 19.31
CA ASP A 271 0.00 9.44 20.61
C ASP A 271 1.13 9.69 21.61
N PHE A 272 2.38 9.55 21.17
CA PHE A 272 3.56 9.85 21.97
C PHE A 272 3.63 11.33 22.39
N ILE A 273 3.36 12.26 21.45
CA ILE A 273 3.32 13.70 21.73
C ILE A 273 2.25 14.02 22.77
N ARG A 274 1.07 13.39 22.66
CA ARG A 274 -0.05 13.57 23.59
C ARG A 274 0.24 13.03 24.98
N GLU A 275 1.00 11.94 25.07
CA GLU A 275 1.34 11.29 26.35
C GLU A 275 2.36 12.09 27.18
N TYR A 276 3.23 12.84 26.51
CA TYR A 276 4.28 13.65 27.16
C TYR A 276 4.13 15.16 26.91
N PRO A 277 3.01 15.78 27.34
CA PRO A 277 2.66 17.15 26.95
C PRO A 277 3.61 18.23 27.48
N SER A 278 4.48 17.93 28.45
CA SER A 278 5.49 18.85 28.97
C SER A 278 6.88 18.64 28.38
N VAL A 279 7.10 17.57 27.60
CA VAL A 279 8.37 17.28 26.96
C VAL A 279 8.37 17.93 25.58
N PRO A 280 9.28 18.89 25.29
CA PRO A 280 9.36 19.45 23.95
C PRO A 280 9.87 18.41 22.95
N ILE A 281 9.19 18.31 21.82
CA ILE A 281 9.44 17.34 20.75
C ILE A 281 9.78 18.10 19.48
N VAL A 282 10.94 17.81 18.90
CA VAL A 282 11.42 18.48 17.68
C VAL A 282 11.41 17.48 16.53
N LEU A 283 10.58 17.74 15.52
CA LEU A 283 10.44 16.93 14.32
C LEU A 283 11.48 17.38 13.30
N LEU A 284 12.54 16.57 13.09
CA LEU A 284 13.66 16.96 12.24
C LEU A 284 13.37 16.82 10.75
N HIS A 285 14.07 17.63 9.94
CA HIS A 285 14.11 17.53 8.48
C HIS A 285 12.77 17.84 7.79
N ALA A 286 11.98 18.71 8.44
CA ALA A 286 10.66 19.15 8.02
C ALA A 286 9.71 18.00 7.70
N GLY A 287 9.95 16.83 8.30
CA GLY A 287 9.26 15.57 8.02
C GLY A 287 9.12 15.23 6.55
N TYR A 288 10.04 15.66 5.67
CA TYR A 288 9.88 15.45 4.23
C TYR A 288 9.74 13.94 3.89
N PRO A 289 8.77 13.53 3.04
CA PRO A 289 7.89 14.37 2.21
C PRO A 289 6.58 14.85 2.89
N TRP A 290 6.39 14.62 4.18
CA TRP A 290 5.21 14.97 4.97
C TRP A 290 5.31 16.33 5.68
N THR A 291 5.83 17.36 5.01
CA THR A 291 5.98 18.68 5.63
C THR A 291 4.66 19.25 6.15
N LYS A 292 3.55 19.02 5.43
CA LYS A 292 2.22 19.45 5.88
C LYS A 292 1.77 18.77 7.18
N GLU A 293 2.05 17.47 7.33
CA GLU A 293 1.76 16.74 8.58
C GLU A 293 2.61 17.29 9.73
N THR A 294 3.88 17.57 9.45
CA THR A 294 4.82 18.16 10.42
C THR A 294 4.34 19.52 10.90
N GLY A 295 3.93 20.39 9.97
CA GLY A 295 3.35 21.71 10.28
C GLY A 295 2.07 21.57 11.11
N TYR A 296 1.16 20.68 10.72
CA TYR A 296 -0.07 20.40 11.47
C TYR A 296 0.20 19.98 12.92
N LEU A 297 1.16 19.08 13.15
CA LEU A 297 1.48 18.65 14.52
C LEU A 297 2.01 19.81 15.37
N ALA A 298 2.89 20.65 14.83
CA ALA A 298 3.36 21.84 15.54
C ALA A 298 2.25 22.86 15.80
N THR A 299 1.25 22.94 14.92
CA THR A 299 0.05 23.77 15.17
C THR A 299 -0.80 23.21 16.31
N VAL A 300 -1.06 21.90 16.31
CA VAL A 300 -2.05 21.27 17.21
C VAL A 300 -1.48 20.97 18.60
N TYR A 301 -0.19 20.68 18.70
CA TYR A 301 0.45 20.29 19.96
C TYR A 301 1.37 21.39 20.49
N SER A 302 1.14 21.85 21.72
CA SER A 302 1.93 22.92 22.35
C SER A 302 3.40 22.57 22.51
N ASN A 303 3.72 21.28 22.65
CA ASN A 303 5.06 20.76 22.85
C ASN A 303 5.74 20.28 21.55
N ALA A 304 5.15 20.44 20.38
CA ALA A 304 5.76 20.03 19.11
C ALA A 304 6.37 21.23 18.35
N TYR A 305 7.59 21.04 17.84
CA TYR A 305 8.39 22.00 17.09
C TYR A 305 8.88 21.37 15.78
N VAL A 306 9.16 22.19 14.77
CA VAL A 306 9.62 21.73 13.45
C VAL A 306 11.01 22.25 13.16
N ASP A 307 11.96 21.35 12.89
CA ASP A 307 13.24 21.73 12.28
C ASP A 307 13.13 21.66 10.75
N ILE A 308 13.60 22.69 10.05
CA ILE A 308 13.59 22.76 8.58
C ILE A 308 14.96 22.56 7.92
N GLY A 309 15.98 22.18 8.68
CA GLY A 309 17.37 22.27 8.26
C GLY A 309 17.79 21.42 7.05
N LYS A 310 17.76 20.09 7.21
CA LYS A 310 18.32 19.12 6.26
C LYS A 310 17.83 19.29 4.81
N VAL A 311 16.62 19.83 4.61
CA VAL A 311 16.03 19.92 3.27
C VAL A 311 16.75 20.92 2.36
N PHE A 312 17.53 21.85 2.91
CA PHE A 312 18.28 22.82 2.09
C PHE A 312 19.31 22.10 1.21
N PRO A 313 20.40 21.50 1.72
CA PRO A 313 21.36 20.84 0.83
C PRO A 313 20.80 19.62 0.07
N PHE A 314 19.63 19.10 0.45
CA PHE A 314 19.14 17.80 0.00
C PHE A 314 17.93 17.82 -0.94
N VAL A 315 17.30 18.98 -1.14
CA VAL A 315 16.16 19.16 -2.05
C VAL A 315 16.49 20.25 -3.07
N SER A 316 15.88 20.19 -4.26
CA SER A 316 16.00 21.25 -5.27
C SER A 316 15.54 22.60 -4.73
N GLN A 317 16.01 23.70 -5.33
CA GLN A 317 15.62 25.06 -4.94
C GLN A 317 14.09 25.23 -4.86
N ASP A 318 13.36 24.84 -5.90
CA ASP A 318 11.90 24.92 -5.91
C ASP A 318 11.27 24.11 -4.77
N GLY A 319 11.88 22.98 -4.39
CA GLY A 319 11.37 22.16 -3.29
C GLY A 319 11.65 22.78 -1.93
N GLN A 320 12.78 23.46 -1.75
CA GLN A 320 13.06 24.24 -0.53
C GLN A 320 12.06 25.38 -0.37
N GLU A 321 11.79 26.10 -1.46
CA GLU A 321 10.82 27.21 -1.49
C GLU A 321 9.38 26.72 -1.27
N ALA A 322 8.99 25.61 -1.89
CA ALA A 322 7.69 25.00 -1.71
C ALA A 322 7.50 24.50 -0.27
N LEU A 323 8.54 23.89 0.32
CA LEU A 323 8.48 23.37 1.68
C LEU A 323 8.25 24.47 2.72
N ILE A 324 8.94 25.61 2.59
CA ILE A 324 8.70 26.74 3.48
C ILE A 324 7.26 27.22 3.34
N ARG A 325 6.70 27.26 2.12
CA ARG A 325 5.29 27.64 1.89
C ARG A 325 4.31 26.63 2.49
N ASP A 326 4.56 25.34 2.30
CA ASP A 326 3.75 24.25 2.85
C ASP A 326 3.74 24.29 4.38
N LEU A 327 4.90 24.54 5.01
CA LEU A 327 4.99 24.69 6.45
C LEU A 327 4.18 25.89 6.95
N LEU A 328 4.28 27.02 6.23
CA LEU A 328 3.57 28.26 6.55
C LEU A 328 2.05 28.21 6.30
N GLU A 329 1.51 27.13 5.73
CA GLU A 329 0.05 26.98 5.60
C GLU A 329 -0.65 26.97 6.97
N CYS A 330 -0.02 26.39 7.99
CA CYS A 330 -0.60 26.29 9.32
C CYS A 330 0.38 26.38 10.51
N CYS A 331 1.69 26.16 10.30
CA CYS A 331 2.64 26.13 11.40
C CYS A 331 2.89 27.53 11.97
N PRO A 332 2.76 27.73 13.30
CA PRO A 332 3.21 28.96 13.94
C PRO A 332 4.71 29.19 13.68
N THR A 333 5.08 30.40 13.29
CA THR A 333 6.46 30.76 12.93
C THR A 333 7.43 30.59 14.09
N GLU A 334 6.99 30.90 15.31
CA GLU A 334 7.74 30.74 16.57
C GLU A 334 8.07 29.29 16.94
N LYS A 335 7.45 28.30 16.28
CA LYS A 335 7.71 26.86 16.50
C LYS A 335 8.65 26.24 15.48
N VAL A 336 9.17 27.04 14.57
CA VAL A 336 10.10 26.60 13.54
C VAL A 336 11.53 26.87 14.00
N VAL A 337 12.38 25.85 13.95
CA VAL A 337 13.81 25.93 14.26
C VAL A 337 14.63 25.53 13.02
N TRP A 338 15.92 25.82 13.06
CA TRP A 338 16.82 25.61 11.93
C TRP A 338 18.07 24.84 12.34
N SER A 339 18.45 23.89 11.50
CA SER A 339 19.69 23.16 11.61
C SER A 339 20.39 23.00 10.26
N THR A 340 21.63 22.54 10.26
CA THR A 340 22.30 22.13 9.01
C THR A 340 22.11 20.65 8.71
N ASP A 341 21.84 19.83 9.73
CA ASP A 341 22.08 18.37 9.70
C ASP A 341 23.48 18.05 9.15
N GLY A 342 24.43 18.96 9.39
CA GLY A 342 25.79 18.90 8.88
C GLY A 342 26.47 17.64 9.36
N HIS A 343 27.05 16.86 8.45
CA HIS A 343 27.61 15.57 8.76
C HIS A 343 28.92 15.36 8.03
N TRP A 344 29.97 15.02 8.78
CA TRP A 344 31.33 14.65 8.34
C TRP A 344 32.14 15.73 7.63
N PHE A 345 31.53 16.50 6.74
CA PHE A 345 32.16 17.44 5.83
C PHE A 345 31.66 18.87 6.09
N PRO A 346 32.56 19.86 6.13
CA PRO A 346 32.19 21.24 6.43
C PRO A 346 31.28 21.89 5.37
N GLU A 347 31.34 21.43 4.11
CA GLU A 347 30.58 21.99 2.98
C GLU A 347 29.06 21.94 3.19
N THR A 348 28.55 20.93 3.90
CA THR A 348 27.12 20.82 4.21
C THR A 348 26.63 22.02 5.01
N TYR A 349 27.44 22.51 5.96
CA TYR A 349 27.12 23.72 6.74
C TYR A 349 27.07 24.95 5.84
N LEU A 350 28.05 25.09 4.95
CA LEU A 350 28.10 26.22 4.02
C LEU A 350 26.88 26.26 3.10
N LEU A 351 26.56 25.12 2.48
CA LEU A 351 25.41 24.98 1.58
C LEU A 351 24.09 25.22 2.31
N ALA A 352 23.89 24.63 3.49
CA ALA A 352 22.68 24.81 4.28
C ALA A 352 22.42 26.29 4.61
N LYS A 353 23.45 27.02 5.07
CA LYS A 353 23.34 28.45 5.38
C LYS A 353 23.03 29.30 4.15
N LEU A 354 23.75 29.05 3.06
CA LEU A 354 23.59 29.83 1.84
C LEU A 354 22.18 29.63 1.27
N GLN A 355 21.76 28.37 1.16
CA GLN A 355 20.49 28.01 0.54
C GLN A 355 19.30 28.37 1.42
N SER A 356 19.40 28.25 2.75
CA SER A 356 18.33 28.68 3.66
C SER A 356 18.09 30.18 3.57
N ARG A 357 19.15 31.00 3.59
CA ARG A 357 19.02 32.46 3.43
C ARG A 357 18.44 32.84 2.06
N GLN A 358 18.85 32.17 0.98
CA GLN A 358 18.28 32.39 -0.35
C GLN A 358 16.79 32.03 -0.41
N ALA A 359 16.40 30.89 0.15
CA ALA A 359 15.01 30.47 0.19
C ALA A 359 14.15 31.44 1.02
N PHE A 360 14.62 31.84 2.20
CA PHE A 360 13.94 32.83 3.06
C PHE A 360 13.83 34.20 2.37
N GLU A 361 14.89 34.68 1.72
CA GLU A 361 14.87 35.93 0.95
C GLU A 361 13.79 35.84 -0.13
N LYS A 362 13.72 34.75 -0.89
CA LYS A 362 12.70 34.56 -1.92
C LYS A 362 11.28 34.47 -1.36
N VAL A 363 11.05 33.62 -0.35
CA VAL A 363 9.71 33.35 0.19
C VAL A 363 9.14 34.56 0.93
N LEU A 364 9.92 35.16 1.83
CA LEU A 364 9.42 36.20 2.72
C LEU A 364 9.23 37.53 2.02
N THR A 365 10.10 37.87 1.05
CA THR A 365 9.89 39.07 0.23
C THR A 365 8.60 38.99 -0.57
N GLU A 366 8.27 37.82 -1.15
CA GLU A 366 6.99 37.61 -1.84
C GLU A 366 5.78 37.74 -0.92
N TYR A 367 5.84 37.21 0.30
CA TYR A 367 4.75 37.37 1.28
C TYR A 367 4.59 38.81 1.74
N VAL A 368 5.68 39.56 1.89
CA VAL A 368 5.64 41.00 2.20
C VAL A 368 5.05 41.81 1.04
N ASP A 369 5.47 41.53 -0.20
CA ASP A 369 4.97 42.22 -1.39
C ASP A 369 3.48 42.01 -1.60
N ARG A 370 2.98 40.80 -1.31
CA ARG A 370 1.55 40.46 -1.35
C ARG A 370 0.78 40.91 -0.11
N LYS A 371 1.43 41.57 0.85
CA LYS A 371 0.86 42.06 2.11
C LYS A 371 0.29 40.95 3.01
N ALA A 372 0.80 39.73 2.87
CA ALA A 372 0.50 38.62 3.79
C ALA A 372 1.31 38.73 5.09
N LEU A 373 2.51 39.30 5.02
CA LEU A 373 3.34 39.67 6.18
C LEU A 373 3.69 41.15 6.13
N THR A 374 3.75 41.79 7.30
CA THR A 374 4.46 43.06 7.44
C THR A 374 5.98 42.83 7.44
N ILE A 375 6.74 43.89 7.20
CA ILE A 375 8.21 43.82 7.27
C ILE A 375 8.66 43.41 8.68
N ASP A 376 8.01 43.94 9.73
CA ASP A 376 8.38 43.64 11.12
C ASP A 376 8.11 42.16 11.45
N GLN A 377 6.94 41.63 11.07
CA GLN A 377 6.63 40.19 11.24
C GLN A 377 7.59 39.28 10.47
N ALA A 378 8.00 39.67 9.26
CA ALA A 378 8.94 38.89 8.48
C ALA A 378 10.37 38.94 9.08
N VAL A 379 10.77 40.06 9.69
CA VAL A 379 12.04 40.19 10.41
C VAL A 379 12.02 39.33 11.68
N GLU A 380 10.95 39.42 12.48
CA GLU A 380 10.74 38.61 13.67
C GLU A 380 10.79 37.11 13.33
N PHE A 381 10.10 36.68 12.27
CA PHE A 381 10.14 35.30 11.82
C PHE A 381 11.57 34.82 11.49
N VAL A 382 12.38 35.65 10.84
CA VAL A 382 13.78 35.31 10.54
C VAL A 382 14.60 35.18 11.82
N GLU A 383 14.43 36.12 12.75
CA GLU A 383 15.13 36.13 14.04
C GLU A 383 14.74 34.93 14.90
N ASP A 384 13.48 34.52 14.87
CA ASP A 384 12.97 33.37 15.60
C ASP A 384 13.53 32.06 15.07
N VAL A 385 13.38 31.81 13.76
CA VAL A 385 13.86 30.56 13.14
C VAL A 385 15.36 30.40 13.24
N PHE A 386 16.11 31.47 12.97
CA PHE A 386 17.57 31.40 12.97
C PHE A 386 18.16 31.47 14.38
N PHE A 387 17.47 32.05 15.35
CA PHE A 387 18.07 32.30 16.66
C PHE A 387 17.12 32.09 17.84
N ASN A 388 16.05 32.88 17.98
CA ASN A 388 15.34 33.00 19.25
C ASN A 388 14.67 31.68 19.68
N THR A 389 13.98 31.00 18.77
CA THR A 389 13.25 29.77 19.11
C THR A 389 14.19 28.69 19.62
N SER A 390 15.33 28.47 18.96
CA SER A 390 16.32 27.50 19.45
C SER A 390 17.00 27.96 20.75
N ASN A 391 17.27 29.26 20.89
CA ASN A 391 17.88 29.82 22.10
C ASN A 391 17.00 29.58 23.33
N GLU A 392 15.68 29.75 23.18
CA GLU A 392 14.68 29.49 24.22
C GLU A 392 14.46 27.98 24.43
N LEU A 393 14.19 27.23 23.36
CA LEU A 393 13.86 25.80 23.41
C LEU A 393 14.98 24.95 24.06
N TYR A 394 16.24 25.35 23.90
CA TYR A 394 17.40 24.64 24.45
C TYR A 394 18.03 25.33 25.68
N ASP A 395 17.41 26.38 26.24
CA ASP A 395 17.91 27.18 27.38
C ASP A 395 19.37 27.63 27.23
N LEU A 396 19.73 28.15 26.05
CA LEU A 396 21.13 28.46 25.70
C LEU A 396 21.60 29.80 26.30
N LYS A 397 20.67 30.71 26.64
CA LYS A 397 20.94 32.02 27.31
C LYS A 397 21.89 32.91 26.52
N LEU A 398 21.80 32.86 25.19
CA LEU A 398 22.61 33.67 24.29
C LEU A 398 21.89 34.96 23.92
N ASN A 399 22.66 36.01 23.61
CA ASN A 399 22.12 37.28 23.14
C ASN A 399 22.18 37.33 21.61
N LEU A 400 21.10 37.77 20.97
CA LEU A 400 21.09 37.97 19.52
C LEU A 400 21.98 39.17 19.18
N VAL A 401 23.14 38.89 18.56
CA VAL A 401 24.07 39.91 18.06
C VAL A 401 24.27 39.70 16.55
N PRO A 402 23.77 40.62 15.70
CA PRO A 402 23.92 40.52 14.25
C PRO A 402 25.39 40.38 13.81
N ASN A 403 25.63 39.58 12.78
CA ASN A 403 26.95 39.37 12.20
C ASN A 403 27.44 40.65 11.51
N GLN A 404 28.67 41.08 11.84
CA GLN A 404 29.26 42.34 11.36
C GLN A 404 29.62 42.30 9.87
N ASN A 405 29.95 41.12 9.35
CA ASN A 405 30.09 40.88 7.92
C ASN A 405 28.90 40.03 7.46
N PRO A 406 27.84 40.63 6.86
CA PRO A 406 26.81 39.84 6.19
C PRO A 406 27.48 38.92 5.17
N PHE A 407 26.98 37.70 5.00
CA PHE A 407 27.48 36.75 4.01
C PHE A 407 27.35 37.40 2.61
N ILE A 408 28.43 37.99 2.08
CA ILE A 408 28.48 38.53 0.72
C ILE A 408 28.97 37.41 -0.17
N GLU A 409 28.03 36.61 -0.68
CA GLU A 409 28.23 35.95 -1.97
C GLU A 409 27.28 36.61 -2.96
N ARG A 410 27.86 37.05 -4.08
CA ARG A 410 27.20 37.90 -5.08
C ARG A 410 25.82 37.32 -5.45
N PRO A 411 24.79 38.15 -5.64
CA PRO A 411 23.56 37.70 -6.28
C PRO A 411 23.92 37.04 -7.61
N ILE A 412 23.37 35.86 -7.88
CA ILE A 412 23.37 35.28 -9.23
C ILE A 412 22.36 36.11 -10.03
N ASP A 413 22.77 37.29 -10.48
CA ASP A 413 22.04 38.02 -11.50
C ASP A 413 22.23 37.26 -12.81
N GLY A 414 21.19 36.53 -13.20
CA GLY A 414 21.01 36.02 -14.55
C GLY A 414 20.82 37.18 -15.54
N ALA A 415 21.87 37.94 -15.80
CA ALA A 415 21.89 39.01 -16.79
C ALA A 415 23.25 39.01 -17.49
N GLY A 416 23.40 38.07 -18.43
CA GLY A 416 24.63 37.91 -19.20
C GLY A 416 24.47 36.89 -20.34
N ARG A 417 23.34 36.94 -21.06
CA ARG A 417 23.28 36.35 -22.40
C ARG A 417 23.41 37.48 -23.41
N SER A 418 24.59 37.51 -24.03
CA SER A 418 24.89 38.23 -25.26
C SER A 418 23.85 37.90 -26.32
N ASP A 419 23.42 38.95 -27.02
CA ASP A 419 22.55 38.92 -28.18
C ASP A 419 22.94 37.84 -29.19
N GLY A 420 21.92 37.12 -29.66
CA GLY A 420 22.00 36.11 -30.69
C GLY A 420 20.61 35.87 -31.26
N SER A 421 20.12 36.88 -32.00
CA SER A 421 19.00 36.74 -32.91
C SER A 421 19.26 35.61 -33.91
N ASP A 422 18.19 34.89 -34.26
CA ASP A 422 17.99 34.06 -35.46
C ASP A 422 17.79 32.56 -35.19
N ALA A 423 16.52 32.16 -35.12
CA ALA A 423 15.94 31.03 -35.88
C ALA A 423 14.55 30.67 -35.35
N VAL A 424 13.53 31.41 -35.81
CA VAL A 424 12.13 30.95 -35.79
C VAL A 424 11.72 30.70 -37.24
N ASN A 425 11.06 29.56 -37.47
CA ASN A 425 10.38 29.08 -38.69
C ASN A 425 11.14 28.11 -39.62
N LYS A 426 10.73 26.83 -39.55
CA LYS A 426 10.39 25.89 -40.64
C LYS A 426 10.07 24.55 -39.96
N ILE A 427 8.94 23.89 -40.18
CA ILE A 427 8.62 22.96 -41.30
C ILE A 427 7.08 22.75 -41.22
N LYS A 428 6.29 23.27 -42.16
CA LYS A 428 5.75 22.66 -43.39
C LYS A 428 4.89 21.40 -43.22
N SER A 429 3.61 21.61 -43.55
CA SER A 429 2.52 20.69 -43.83
C SER A 429 2.65 19.96 -45.17
N THR A 430 1.77 18.94 -45.31
CA THR A 430 1.29 18.17 -46.49
C THR A 430 2.13 16.97 -46.93
N ASP A 431 1.55 15.77 -46.86
CA ASP A 431 0.89 15.16 -48.03
C ASP A 431 -0.08 14.02 -47.65
N SER A 432 -1.25 14.07 -48.27
CA SER A 432 -2.29 13.03 -48.38
C SER A 432 -1.97 12.07 -49.54
N ILE A 433 -2.48 10.82 -49.51
CA ILE A 433 -3.23 10.15 -50.61
C ILE A 433 -3.56 8.67 -50.26
N ASN A 434 -4.85 8.37 -50.29
CA ASN A 434 -5.60 7.16 -50.71
C ASN A 434 -5.08 5.72 -50.46
N GLY A 435 -5.98 4.90 -49.89
CA GLY A 435 -6.89 4.09 -50.71
C GLY A 435 -6.69 2.57 -50.72
N ASN A 436 -7.70 1.87 -50.19
CA ASN A 436 -8.17 0.50 -50.48
C ASN A 436 -7.18 -0.67 -50.40
N ASN A 437 -7.44 -1.56 -49.44
CA ASN A 437 -7.72 -2.98 -49.74
C ASN A 437 -8.47 -3.62 -48.57
N CYS A 438 -9.79 -3.72 -48.73
CA CYS A 438 -10.68 -4.50 -47.88
C CYS A 438 -10.56 -5.98 -48.22
N ILE A 439 -10.45 -6.84 -47.20
CA ILE A 439 -10.83 -8.25 -47.28
C ILE A 439 -11.88 -8.49 -46.20
N ASN A 440 -13.03 -9.00 -46.64
CA ASN A 440 -14.24 -9.28 -45.89
C ASN A 440 -14.13 -10.49 -44.95
N GLY A 441 -14.92 -10.47 -43.88
CA GLY A 441 -15.45 -11.65 -43.17
C GLY A 441 -15.40 -11.47 -41.65
N ILE A 442 -16.45 -11.67 -40.84
CA ILE A 442 -17.77 -12.30 -41.02
C ILE A 442 -18.71 -11.63 -39.98
N ASP A 443 -19.78 -10.98 -40.45
CA ASP A 443 -20.94 -10.60 -39.63
C ASP A 443 -21.90 -11.79 -39.56
N GLY A 444 -22.07 -12.35 -38.37
CA GLY A 444 -23.12 -13.32 -38.07
C GLY A 444 -24.47 -12.61 -37.94
N THR A 445 -25.20 -12.48 -39.06
CA THR A 445 -26.61 -12.07 -39.05
C THR A 445 -27.50 -13.29 -38.87
N SER A 446 -28.11 -13.45 -37.70
CA SER A 446 -29.32 -14.27 -37.56
C SER A 446 -30.55 -13.36 -37.73
N LYS A 447 -31.38 -13.70 -38.73
CA LYS A 447 -32.67 -13.06 -38.95
C LYS A 447 -33.64 -13.47 -37.85
N ILE A 448 -34.10 -12.52 -37.05
CA ILE A 448 -35.34 -12.63 -36.29
C ILE A 448 -36.27 -11.50 -36.75
N ASN A 449 -37.51 -11.88 -37.01
CA ASN A 449 -38.56 -11.06 -37.59
C ASN A 449 -38.79 -9.74 -36.84
N GLU A 450 -39.05 -8.70 -37.64
CA GLU A 450 -39.47 -7.36 -37.22
C GLU A 450 -40.78 -7.40 -36.42
N THR A 451 -40.70 -7.12 -35.12
CA THR A 451 -41.73 -6.37 -34.38
C THR A 451 -41.06 -5.56 -33.27
N ASN A 452 -40.97 -4.24 -33.49
CA ASN A 452 -40.83 -3.16 -32.51
C ASN A 452 -40.07 -3.43 -31.20
N ILE A 453 -38.77 -3.12 -31.16
CA ILE A 453 -38.15 -2.52 -29.97
C ILE A 453 -37.31 -1.32 -30.43
N ASN A 454 -37.93 -0.13 -30.40
CA ASN A 454 -37.18 1.12 -30.33
C ASN A 454 -36.48 1.13 -28.96
N GLY A 455 -35.16 0.90 -28.96
CA GLY A 455 -34.35 0.88 -27.75
C GLY A 455 -32.97 1.43 -27.99
N ALA A 456 -32.86 2.69 -28.43
CA ALA A 456 -31.66 3.45 -28.12
C ALA A 456 -31.62 3.59 -26.60
N GLU A 457 -30.84 2.76 -25.90
CA GLU A 457 -30.63 2.87 -24.46
C GLU A 457 -30.15 4.30 -24.17
N ILE A 458 -31.01 5.06 -23.50
CA ILE A 458 -30.77 6.42 -23.05
C ILE A 458 -29.53 6.39 -22.16
N THR A 459 -28.52 7.22 -22.47
CA THR A 459 -27.32 7.41 -21.65
C THR A 459 -27.72 7.72 -20.21
N ASN A 460 -27.27 6.89 -19.25
CA ASN A 460 -27.59 6.97 -17.84
C ASN A 460 -26.74 8.03 -17.07
N HIS A 461 -26.20 9.01 -17.79
CA HIS A 461 -25.28 10.00 -17.25
C HIS A 461 -25.77 10.68 -15.97
N ALA A 462 -27.07 11.02 -15.89
CA ALA A 462 -27.65 11.65 -14.72
C ALA A 462 -27.67 10.74 -13.47
N SER A 463 -27.92 9.43 -13.64
CA SER A 463 -27.86 8.48 -12.52
C SER A 463 -26.42 8.18 -12.11
N ASP A 464 -25.52 8.04 -13.08
CA ASP A 464 -24.10 7.80 -12.82
C ASP A 464 -23.47 8.98 -12.09
N LEU A 465 -23.77 10.21 -12.52
CA LEU A 465 -23.34 11.41 -11.83
C LEU A 465 -23.84 11.44 -10.37
N LYS A 466 -25.11 11.14 -10.15
CA LYS A 466 -25.70 11.09 -8.80
C LYS A 466 -25.03 10.03 -7.92
N ASN A 467 -24.79 8.83 -8.45
CA ASN A 467 -24.12 7.76 -7.73
C ASN A 467 -22.69 8.17 -7.34
N PHE A 468 -21.97 8.78 -8.29
CA PHE A 468 -20.63 9.30 -8.06
C PHE A 468 -20.60 10.40 -7.00
N GLU A 469 -21.45 11.42 -7.11
CA GLU A 469 -21.56 12.51 -6.13
C GLU A 469 -21.90 11.99 -4.73
N SER A 470 -22.88 11.08 -4.64
CA SER A 470 -23.27 10.48 -3.37
C SER A 470 -22.15 9.65 -2.75
N PHE A 471 -21.37 8.94 -3.56
CA PHE A 471 -20.23 8.16 -3.09
C PHE A 471 -19.11 9.08 -2.61
N MET A 472 -18.70 10.06 -3.42
CA MET A 472 -17.63 10.99 -3.08
C MET A 472 -17.95 11.88 -1.87
N ALA A 473 -19.23 12.17 -1.62
CA ALA A 473 -19.64 12.89 -0.42
C ALA A 473 -19.38 12.10 0.88
N LYS A 474 -19.49 10.76 0.82
CA LYS A 474 -19.19 9.87 1.94
C LYS A 474 -17.70 9.52 2.04
N HIS A 475 -17.01 9.52 0.91
CA HIS A 475 -15.63 9.08 0.75
C HIS A 475 -14.75 10.16 0.07
N PRO A 476 -14.58 11.35 0.69
CA PRO A 476 -13.81 12.45 0.10
C PRO A 476 -12.31 12.15 -0.03
N GLU A 477 -11.80 11.16 0.70
CA GLU A 477 -10.40 10.72 0.69
C GLU A 477 -10.01 9.94 -0.57
N ILE A 478 -10.98 9.48 -1.38
CA ILE A 478 -10.73 8.70 -2.58
C ILE A 478 -10.05 9.54 -3.67
N LYS A 479 -8.91 9.03 -4.15
CA LYS A 479 -8.04 9.67 -5.15
C LYS A 479 -8.09 8.95 -6.50
N PHE A 480 -8.41 7.67 -6.51
CA PHE A 480 -8.40 6.83 -7.70
C PHE A 480 -9.63 5.93 -7.79
N LEU A 481 -10.17 5.80 -9.01
CA LEU A 481 -11.23 4.85 -9.36
C LEU A 481 -10.65 3.71 -10.18
N ARG A 482 -10.74 2.48 -9.68
CA ARG A 482 -10.46 1.23 -10.39
C ARG A 482 -11.71 0.83 -11.14
N VAL A 483 -11.67 0.86 -12.48
CA VAL A 483 -12.74 0.37 -13.35
C VAL A 483 -12.37 -1.05 -13.76
N GLN A 484 -13.08 -2.05 -13.24
CA GLN A 484 -12.67 -3.45 -13.29
C GLN A 484 -13.74 -4.39 -13.85
N TYR A 485 -13.32 -5.49 -14.47
CA TYR A 485 -14.17 -6.53 -15.02
C TYR A 485 -13.51 -7.90 -14.87
N VAL A 486 -14.29 -8.97 -14.95
CA VAL A 486 -13.78 -10.36 -14.89
C VAL A 486 -13.77 -10.96 -16.30
N ASP A 487 -12.63 -11.53 -16.70
CA ASP A 487 -12.48 -12.21 -17.98
C ASP A 487 -12.88 -13.71 -17.94
N TYR A 488 -12.76 -14.42 -19.06
CA TYR A 488 -13.09 -15.85 -19.12
C TYR A 488 -12.09 -16.76 -18.37
N CYS A 489 -10.91 -16.24 -18.01
CA CYS A 489 -9.94 -16.89 -17.16
C CYS A 489 -10.21 -16.67 -15.67
N SER A 490 -11.34 -16.03 -15.32
CA SER A 490 -11.73 -15.66 -13.96
C SER A 490 -10.79 -14.63 -13.32
N MET A 491 -10.06 -13.84 -14.12
CA MET A 491 -9.15 -12.80 -13.62
C MET A 491 -9.84 -11.44 -13.62
N ILE A 492 -9.64 -10.68 -12.53
CA ILE A 492 -10.01 -9.27 -12.48
C ILE A 492 -9.00 -8.46 -13.30
N ARG A 493 -9.48 -7.80 -14.34
CA ARG A 493 -8.72 -6.88 -15.19
C ARG A 493 -9.25 -5.46 -15.00
N LEU A 494 -8.37 -4.46 -15.03
CA LEU A 494 -8.79 -3.09 -14.69
C LEU A 494 -8.02 -1.97 -15.41
N ARG A 495 -8.58 -0.78 -15.29
CA ARG A 495 -7.95 0.52 -15.57
C ARG A 495 -8.16 1.44 -14.37
N ILE A 496 -7.14 2.21 -14.01
CA ILE A 496 -7.20 3.14 -12.88
C ILE A 496 -7.28 4.56 -13.41
N LEU A 497 -8.29 5.31 -12.96
CA LEU A 497 -8.47 6.71 -13.29
C LEU A 497 -8.27 7.56 -12.03
N PRO A 498 -7.47 8.64 -12.08
CA PRO A 498 -7.52 9.66 -11.05
C PRO A 498 -8.94 10.23 -10.95
N ILE A 499 -9.44 10.51 -9.75
CA ILE A 499 -10.80 11.04 -9.54
C ILE A 499 -11.00 12.35 -10.31
N LYS A 500 -9.98 13.21 -10.44
CA LYS A 500 -10.04 14.41 -11.29
C LYS A 500 -10.39 14.10 -12.75
N SER A 501 -9.92 12.96 -13.29
CA SER A 501 -10.26 12.53 -14.65
C SER A 501 -11.70 12.04 -14.74
N VAL A 502 -12.20 11.35 -13.70
CA VAL A 502 -13.60 10.93 -13.60
C VAL A 502 -14.52 12.14 -13.52
N GLN A 503 -14.18 13.12 -12.67
CA GLN A 503 -14.88 14.40 -12.55
C GLN A 503 -14.91 15.16 -13.87
N HIS A 504 -13.79 15.22 -14.60
CA HIS A 504 -13.76 15.85 -15.94
C HIS A 504 -14.70 15.15 -16.94
N ILE A 505 -14.77 13.81 -16.93
CA ILE A 505 -15.69 13.06 -17.80
C ILE A 505 -17.15 13.34 -17.43
N LEU A 506 -17.47 13.30 -16.13
CA LEU A 506 -18.84 13.44 -15.65
C LEU A 506 -19.33 14.90 -15.71
N TYR A 507 -18.58 15.86 -15.17
CA TYR A 507 -19.03 17.26 -15.08
C TYR A 507 -18.81 18.04 -16.38
N ASP A 508 -17.62 17.95 -16.96
CA ASP A 508 -17.25 18.82 -18.09
C ASP A 508 -17.72 18.23 -19.41
N LYS A 509 -17.46 16.93 -19.64
CA LYS A 509 -17.88 16.23 -20.86
C LYS A 509 -19.34 15.76 -20.82
N LYS A 510 -19.96 15.71 -19.63
CA LYS A 510 -21.34 15.23 -19.43
C LYS A 510 -21.58 13.86 -20.07
N ALA A 511 -20.61 12.97 -19.90
CA ALA A 511 -20.59 11.66 -20.50
C ALA A 511 -20.41 10.58 -19.43
N ASP A 512 -20.81 9.35 -19.75
CA ASP A 512 -20.55 8.20 -18.90
C ASP A 512 -19.04 7.90 -18.84
N VAL A 513 -18.59 7.29 -17.74
CA VAL A 513 -17.19 6.90 -17.56
C VAL A 513 -16.88 5.67 -18.39
N ALA A 514 -16.44 5.89 -19.63
CA ALA A 514 -16.09 4.84 -20.57
C ALA A 514 -14.66 4.99 -21.10
N ILE A 515 -13.89 3.90 -21.09
CA ILE A 515 -12.47 3.87 -21.48
C ILE A 515 -12.31 2.96 -22.71
N GLY A 516 -11.57 3.41 -23.73
CA GLY A 516 -11.21 2.55 -24.86
C GLY A 516 -10.28 1.41 -24.45
N ILE A 517 -10.63 0.18 -24.83
CA ILE A 517 -9.83 -1.03 -24.62
C ILE A 517 -9.72 -1.84 -25.91
N THR A 518 -8.72 -2.72 -25.98
CA THR A 518 -8.50 -3.63 -27.12
C THR A 518 -9.60 -4.70 -27.21
N ASN A 519 -9.91 -5.16 -28.42
CA ASN A 519 -10.83 -6.29 -28.63
C ASN A 519 -10.29 -7.63 -28.09
N LEU A 520 -9.01 -7.68 -27.71
CA LEU A 520 -8.37 -8.88 -27.14
C LEU A 520 -8.83 -9.22 -25.72
N THR A 521 -9.59 -8.34 -25.07
CA THR A 521 -9.91 -8.43 -23.65
C THR A 521 -10.43 -9.79 -23.14
N PHE A 522 -11.25 -10.52 -23.92
CA PHE A 522 -11.75 -11.85 -23.54
C PHE A 522 -11.01 -13.03 -24.19
N ASN A 523 -9.96 -12.74 -24.95
CA ASN A 523 -9.22 -13.69 -25.78
C ASN A 523 -7.74 -13.82 -25.35
N LEU A 524 -7.40 -13.37 -24.15
CA LEU A 524 -6.07 -13.48 -23.57
C LEU A 524 -6.04 -14.55 -22.48
N THR A 525 -5.04 -15.42 -22.54
CA THR A 525 -4.70 -16.31 -21.42
C THR A 525 -4.20 -15.51 -20.21
N PRO A 526 -4.05 -16.14 -19.04
CA PRO A 526 -3.52 -15.47 -17.83
C PRO A 526 -2.11 -14.89 -17.96
N ASP A 527 -1.34 -15.32 -18.95
CA ASP A 527 0.01 -14.85 -19.28
C ASP A 527 0.03 -13.98 -20.56
N ASP A 528 -1.13 -13.40 -20.91
CA ASP A 528 -1.34 -12.43 -21.99
C ASP A 528 -1.04 -12.96 -23.41
N HIS A 529 -1.14 -14.27 -23.63
CA HIS A 529 -1.11 -14.84 -24.98
C HIS A 529 -2.51 -14.85 -25.62
N PRO A 530 -2.67 -14.35 -26.84
CA PRO A 530 -3.95 -14.39 -27.54
C PRO A 530 -4.25 -15.79 -28.08
N ILE A 531 -5.47 -16.28 -27.91
CA ILE A 531 -5.89 -17.62 -28.39
C ILE A 531 -6.23 -17.65 -29.90
N TYR A 532 -6.35 -16.48 -30.53
CA TYR A 532 -6.52 -16.30 -31.98
C TYR A 532 -5.61 -15.16 -32.46
N PRO A 533 -5.15 -15.17 -33.73
CA PRO A 533 -4.42 -14.04 -34.29
C PRO A 533 -5.36 -12.83 -34.39
N VAL A 534 -5.02 -11.73 -33.70
CA VAL A 534 -5.78 -10.48 -33.73
C VAL A 534 -4.85 -9.33 -34.06
N HIS A 535 -5.28 -8.42 -34.93
CA HIS A 535 -4.51 -7.23 -35.25
C HIS A 535 -4.80 -6.14 -34.22
N PRO A 536 -3.79 -5.43 -33.68
CA PRO A 536 -4.00 -4.34 -32.71
C PRO A 536 -4.90 -3.20 -33.22
N GLY A 537 -5.15 -3.12 -34.53
CA GLY A 537 -6.05 -2.16 -35.17
C GLY A 537 -7.51 -2.60 -35.28
N ASP A 538 -7.86 -3.82 -34.85
CA ASP A 538 -9.24 -4.30 -34.85
C ASP A 538 -10.05 -3.62 -33.74
N ILE A 539 -11.27 -3.19 -34.08
CA ILE A 539 -12.26 -2.40 -33.30
C ILE A 539 -11.98 -2.28 -31.80
N CYS A 540 -11.75 -1.05 -31.30
CA CYS A 540 -11.68 -0.79 -29.87
C CYS A 540 -13.06 -0.98 -29.19
N ARG A 541 -13.10 -1.70 -28.07
CA ARG A 541 -14.27 -1.80 -27.18
C ARG A 541 -14.26 -0.67 -26.17
N LYS A 542 -15.39 -0.46 -25.48
CA LYS A 542 -15.49 0.48 -24.37
C LYS A 542 -15.66 -0.28 -23.06
N LEU A 543 -14.80 0.02 -22.09
CA LEU A 543 -14.97 -0.39 -20.70
C LEU A 543 -15.83 0.67 -19.99
N HIS A 544 -17.09 0.37 -19.79
CA HIS A 544 -18.08 1.28 -19.18
C HIS A 544 -18.19 0.99 -17.69
N ALA A 545 -17.88 1.98 -16.85
CA ALA A 545 -17.94 1.83 -15.40
C ALA A 545 -19.40 1.88 -14.90
N VAL A 546 -19.79 0.90 -14.10
CA VAL A 546 -21.10 0.85 -13.44
C VAL A 546 -21.00 1.57 -12.11
N LEU A 547 -21.24 2.88 -12.08
CA LEU A 547 -20.96 3.71 -10.90
C LEU A 547 -21.85 3.39 -9.69
N SER A 548 -22.98 2.70 -9.88
CA SER A 548 -23.79 2.16 -8.77
C SER A 548 -23.08 1.06 -7.99
N SER A 549 -22.07 0.40 -8.57
CA SER A 549 -21.26 -0.65 -7.93
C SER A 549 -20.01 -0.10 -7.23
N MET A 550 -19.87 1.23 -7.13
CA MET A 550 -18.71 1.85 -6.50
C MET A 550 -18.60 1.49 -5.02
N ARG A 551 -17.44 0.97 -4.62
CA ARG A 551 -17.09 0.61 -3.24
C ARG A 551 -15.69 1.09 -2.91
N SER A 552 -15.44 1.49 -1.66
CA SER A 552 -14.09 1.88 -1.22
C SER A 552 -13.16 0.65 -1.16
N GLY A 553 -11.85 0.91 -1.20
CA GLY A 553 -10.82 -0.12 -1.24
C GLY A 553 -10.38 -0.53 -2.65
N PRO A 554 -9.45 -1.49 -2.74
CA PRO A 554 -9.06 -2.42 -1.67
C PRO A 554 -7.95 -1.88 -0.76
N CYS A 555 -7.38 -0.73 -1.07
CA CYS A 555 -6.48 0.02 -0.19
C CYS A 555 -6.92 1.48 -0.05
N TYR A 556 -6.38 2.17 0.96
CA TYR A 556 -6.75 3.54 1.28
C TYR A 556 -6.56 4.49 0.09
N GLY A 557 -7.56 5.35 -0.15
CA GLY A 557 -7.57 6.31 -1.26
C GLY A 557 -7.96 5.73 -2.63
N TYR A 558 -8.35 4.45 -2.70
CA TYR A 558 -8.88 3.81 -3.90
C TYR A 558 -10.34 3.43 -3.71
N ALA A 559 -11.12 3.54 -4.77
CA ALA A 559 -12.43 2.93 -4.90
C ALA A 559 -12.44 2.04 -6.14
N SER A 560 -13.31 1.03 -6.16
CA SER A 560 -13.50 0.12 -7.27
C SER A 560 -14.94 0.20 -7.77
N ALA A 561 -15.12 0.27 -9.09
CA ALA A 561 -16.39 0.09 -9.77
C ALA A 561 -16.28 -1.09 -10.72
N GLN A 562 -17.26 -1.98 -10.69
CA GLN A 562 -17.42 -3.00 -11.71
C GLN A 562 -17.76 -2.35 -13.04
N ALA A 563 -17.44 -3.04 -14.12
CA ALA A 563 -17.55 -2.51 -15.46
C ALA A 563 -18.15 -3.53 -16.40
N GLU A 564 -18.82 -3.00 -17.41
CA GLU A 564 -19.32 -3.77 -18.54
C GLU A 564 -18.57 -3.38 -19.79
N ILE A 565 -18.23 -4.39 -20.59
CA ILE A 565 -17.62 -4.15 -21.88
C ILE A 565 -18.74 -3.91 -22.88
N ARG A 566 -18.60 -2.87 -23.68
CA ARG A 566 -19.56 -2.44 -24.68
C ARG A 566 -18.91 -2.33 -26.05
N ASN A 567 -19.73 -2.34 -27.09
CA ASN A 567 -19.33 -2.03 -28.45
C ASN A 567 -18.79 -0.59 -28.54
N SER A 568 -18.07 -0.27 -29.61
CA SER A 568 -17.51 1.08 -29.84
C SER A 568 -18.61 2.16 -29.91
N ASP A 569 -19.80 1.79 -30.38
CA ASP A 569 -21.01 2.62 -30.43
C ASP A 569 -21.77 2.69 -29.08
N ASN A 570 -21.22 2.09 -28.02
CA ASN A 570 -21.78 2.00 -26.67
C ASN A 570 -22.97 1.05 -26.50
N SER A 571 -23.32 0.25 -27.52
CA SER A 571 -24.32 -0.82 -27.37
C SER A 571 -23.78 -1.98 -26.51
N SER A 572 -24.70 -2.72 -25.88
CA SER A 572 -24.37 -3.87 -25.03
C SER A 572 -23.59 -4.94 -25.81
N LEU A 573 -22.63 -5.58 -25.14
CA LEU A 573 -21.87 -6.69 -25.70
C LEU A 573 -22.27 -7.98 -25.00
N ASP A 574 -22.94 -8.86 -25.73
CA ASP A 574 -23.49 -10.11 -25.19
C ASP A 574 -22.44 -11.16 -24.82
N SER A 575 -21.15 -10.87 -25.04
CA SER A 575 -20.04 -11.70 -24.58
C SER A 575 -19.46 -11.26 -23.22
N CYS A 576 -19.87 -10.12 -22.67
CA CYS A 576 -19.39 -9.67 -21.36
C CYS A 576 -20.06 -10.48 -20.23
N PRO A 577 -19.29 -11.16 -19.33
CA PRO A 577 -19.87 -12.00 -18.26
C PRO A 577 -20.93 -11.31 -17.42
N ARG A 578 -20.65 -10.08 -16.97
CA ARG A 578 -21.58 -9.30 -16.15
C ARG A 578 -22.86 -8.94 -16.92
N THR A 579 -22.73 -8.60 -18.20
CA THR A 579 -23.87 -8.33 -19.10
C THR A 579 -24.72 -9.58 -19.33
N ILE A 580 -24.11 -10.76 -19.50
CA ILE A 580 -24.82 -12.04 -19.65
C ILE A 580 -25.68 -12.32 -18.42
N LEU A 581 -25.11 -12.21 -17.21
CA LEU A 581 -25.88 -12.40 -15.98
C LEU A 581 -27.05 -11.41 -15.92
N ARG A 582 -26.82 -10.12 -16.20
CA ARG A 582 -27.89 -9.12 -16.25
C ARG A 582 -29.02 -9.50 -17.22
N SER A 583 -28.68 -9.96 -18.42
CA SER A 583 -29.65 -10.36 -19.43
C SER A 583 -30.51 -11.55 -18.97
N ILE A 584 -29.90 -12.52 -18.28
CA ILE A 584 -30.62 -13.66 -17.68
C ILE A 584 -31.55 -13.20 -16.57
N LEU A 585 -31.11 -12.29 -15.69
CA LEU A 585 -31.96 -11.74 -14.64
C LEU A 585 -33.14 -10.95 -15.19
N ASN A 586 -32.93 -10.18 -16.28
CA ASN A 586 -34.01 -9.48 -16.97
C ASN A 586 -35.02 -10.47 -17.58
N ASN A 587 -34.53 -11.57 -18.17
CA ASN A 587 -35.40 -12.64 -18.66
C ASN A 587 -36.21 -13.27 -17.51
N ALA A 588 -35.55 -13.63 -16.40
CA ALA A 588 -36.20 -14.20 -15.23
C ALA A 588 -37.31 -13.29 -14.69
N LYS A 589 -37.05 -11.96 -14.64
CA LYS A 589 -38.03 -10.97 -14.21
C LYS A 589 -39.28 -10.93 -15.11
N ASN A 590 -39.13 -11.14 -16.43
CA ASN A 590 -40.27 -11.25 -17.35
C ASN A 590 -41.13 -12.48 -17.08
N HIS A 591 -40.58 -13.49 -16.40
CA HIS A 591 -41.29 -14.68 -15.93
C HIS A 591 -41.69 -14.58 -14.45
N GLY A 592 -41.62 -13.39 -13.86
CA GLY A 592 -42.01 -13.17 -12.47
C GLY A 592 -41.08 -13.90 -11.50
N LEU A 593 -39.77 -13.88 -11.73
CA LEU A 593 -38.77 -14.43 -10.82
C LEU A 593 -37.76 -13.34 -10.45
N GLU A 594 -37.54 -13.17 -9.14
CA GLU A 594 -36.47 -12.34 -8.57
C GLU A 594 -35.72 -13.18 -7.53
N PHE A 595 -34.44 -12.89 -7.31
CA PHE A 595 -33.56 -13.77 -6.54
C PHE A 595 -32.77 -13.01 -5.47
N LEU A 596 -32.42 -13.73 -4.41
CA LEU A 596 -31.36 -13.35 -3.47
C LEU A 596 -30.24 -14.39 -3.55
N VAL A 597 -29.01 -13.90 -3.42
CA VAL A 597 -27.78 -14.70 -3.50
C VAL A 597 -26.88 -14.34 -2.33
N GLY A 598 -26.45 -15.35 -1.57
CA GLY A 598 -25.44 -15.25 -0.53
C GLY A 598 -24.21 -16.10 -0.89
N PHE A 599 -23.04 -15.69 -0.40
CA PHE A 599 -21.78 -16.40 -0.63
C PHE A 599 -21.04 -16.69 0.67
N GLU A 600 -20.51 -17.90 0.78
CA GLU A 600 -19.51 -18.28 1.77
C GLU A 600 -18.13 -18.23 1.10
N ILE A 601 -17.21 -17.45 1.66
CA ILE A 601 -15.83 -17.37 1.17
C ILE A 601 -14.94 -18.22 2.07
N GLU A 602 -14.58 -19.42 1.62
CA GLU A 602 -13.47 -20.15 2.24
C GLU A 602 -12.13 -19.68 1.67
N VAL A 603 -11.18 -19.37 2.54
CA VAL A 603 -9.85 -18.84 2.16
C VAL A 603 -8.77 -19.46 3.02
N ILE A 604 -7.59 -19.69 2.43
CA ILE A 604 -6.40 -20.12 3.16
C ILE A 604 -5.34 -19.02 3.11
N PHE A 605 -4.74 -18.70 4.25
CA PHE A 605 -3.58 -17.81 4.33
C PHE A 605 -2.29 -18.62 4.35
N MET A 606 -1.36 -18.25 3.48
CA MET A 606 -0.10 -18.95 3.25
C MET A 606 1.10 -17.99 3.31
N LYS A 607 2.28 -18.53 3.54
CA LYS A 607 3.55 -17.81 3.43
C LYS A 607 4.18 -18.08 2.06
N GLY A 608 4.55 -17.02 1.36
CA GLY A 608 5.36 -17.11 0.15
C GLY A 608 6.85 -17.28 0.48
N ILE A 609 7.52 -18.17 -0.25
CA ILE A 609 8.95 -18.43 -0.11
C ILE A 609 9.59 -18.32 -1.49
N LEU A 610 10.59 -17.44 -1.62
CA LEU A 610 11.45 -17.39 -2.80
C LEU A 610 12.55 -18.43 -2.62
N ASN A 611 12.60 -19.41 -3.52
CA ASN A 611 13.69 -20.38 -3.59
C ASN A 611 14.88 -19.71 -4.30
N GLU A 612 15.95 -19.41 -3.55
CA GLU A 612 17.12 -18.69 -4.08
C GLU A 612 17.89 -19.48 -5.15
N ASP A 613 17.78 -20.81 -5.15
CA ASP A 613 18.51 -21.69 -6.07
C ASP A 613 17.98 -21.61 -7.51
N ASP A 614 16.68 -21.39 -7.70
CA ASP A 614 16.03 -21.39 -9.02
C ASP A 614 15.10 -20.19 -9.27
N ASN A 615 15.03 -19.24 -8.33
CA ASN A 615 14.12 -18.08 -8.34
C ASN A 615 12.63 -18.44 -8.49
N THR A 616 12.23 -19.65 -8.11
CA THR A 616 10.82 -20.03 -8.06
C THR A 616 10.18 -19.56 -6.76
N PHE A 617 8.88 -19.26 -6.80
CA PHE A 617 8.11 -18.89 -5.64
C PHE A 617 7.23 -20.07 -5.24
N SER A 618 7.35 -20.53 -4.00
CA SER A 618 6.53 -21.60 -3.44
C SER A 618 5.70 -21.09 -2.26
N PHE A 619 4.66 -21.85 -1.89
CA PHE A 619 3.76 -21.48 -0.81
C PHE A 619 3.67 -22.56 0.26
N THR A 620 3.77 -22.15 1.52
CA THR A 620 3.64 -23.05 2.68
C THR A 620 2.61 -22.52 3.67
N SER A 621 2.14 -23.37 4.59
CA SER A 621 1.33 -22.91 5.73
C SER A 621 2.07 -21.85 6.55
N LEU A 622 1.31 -20.98 7.24
CA LEU A 622 1.88 -20.04 8.20
C LEU A 622 2.54 -20.80 9.38
N PRO A 623 3.63 -20.28 9.97
CA PRO A 623 4.28 -20.91 11.12
C PRO A 623 3.37 -21.02 12.36
N GLY A 624 3.55 -22.05 13.19
CA GLY A 624 2.86 -22.18 14.48
C GLY A 624 1.41 -22.67 14.42
N THR A 625 1.02 -23.32 13.32
CA THR A 625 -0.39 -23.62 12.98
C THR A 625 -0.78 -25.08 13.19
N ASP A 626 0.06 -25.83 13.91
CA ASP A 626 -0.12 -27.27 14.18
C ASP A 626 -1.39 -27.59 14.99
N SER A 627 -1.96 -26.59 15.68
CA SER A 627 -3.18 -26.70 16.48
C SER A 627 -4.45 -26.23 15.78
N HIS A 628 -4.40 -25.88 14.48
CA HIS A 628 -5.56 -25.40 13.74
C HIS A 628 -6.67 -26.47 13.73
N CYS A 629 -7.87 -26.08 14.15
CA CYS A 629 -9.06 -26.90 13.98
C CYS A 629 -10.33 -26.06 13.83
N TRP A 630 -11.35 -26.67 13.22
CA TRP A 630 -12.65 -26.07 12.93
C TRP A 630 -13.28 -25.46 14.18
N GLY A 631 -13.69 -24.20 14.09
CA GLY A 631 -14.37 -23.47 15.18
C GLY A 631 -13.56 -23.30 16.48
N SER A 632 -12.24 -23.52 16.46
CA SER A 632 -11.41 -23.50 17.67
C SER A 632 -10.80 -22.15 17.97
N SER A 633 -10.88 -21.74 19.24
CA SER A 633 -10.20 -20.52 19.74
C SER A 633 -8.68 -20.61 19.67
N ASN A 634 -8.10 -21.82 19.73
CA ASN A 634 -6.64 -21.99 19.70
C ASN A 634 -6.05 -21.65 18.32
N THR A 635 -6.88 -21.64 17.28
CA THR A 635 -6.49 -21.17 15.94
C THR A 635 -6.29 -19.65 15.89
N LEU A 636 -6.92 -18.91 16.80
CA LEU A 636 -6.98 -17.45 16.80
C LEU A 636 -5.78 -16.84 17.53
N SER A 637 -4.58 -16.96 16.95
CA SER A 637 -3.40 -16.23 17.42
C SER A 637 -3.60 -14.72 17.30
N HIS A 638 -2.78 -13.92 17.99
CA HIS A 638 -2.85 -12.46 17.90
C HIS A 638 -2.71 -11.95 16.47
N ASP A 639 -1.72 -12.44 15.71
CA ASP A 639 -1.53 -12.03 14.31
C ASP A 639 -2.75 -12.35 13.43
N ILE A 640 -3.37 -13.53 13.62
CA ILE A 640 -4.60 -13.90 12.91
C ILE A 640 -5.73 -12.96 13.31
N MET A 641 -5.92 -12.69 14.60
CA MET A 641 -6.98 -11.80 15.09
C MET A 641 -6.82 -10.38 14.56
N ASP A 642 -5.60 -9.85 14.51
CA ASP A 642 -5.33 -8.52 13.96
C ASP A 642 -5.62 -8.46 12.46
N ALA A 643 -5.17 -9.47 11.69
CA ALA A 643 -5.46 -9.56 10.26
C ALA A 643 -6.96 -9.74 9.98
N MET A 644 -7.68 -10.57 10.75
CA MET A 644 -9.12 -10.72 10.62
C MET A 644 -9.84 -9.42 10.97
N GLY A 645 -9.45 -8.74 12.05
CA GLY A 645 -10.01 -7.44 12.44
C GLY A 645 -9.87 -6.40 11.32
N GLU A 646 -8.67 -6.29 10.72
CA GLU A 646 -8.42 -5.38 9.60
C GLU A 646 -9.23 -5.75 8.34
N ILE A 647 -9.38 -7.05 8.04
CA ILE A 647 -10.25 -7.52 6.95
C ILE A 647 -11.70 -7.08 7.21
N VAL A 648 -12.23 -7.37 8.39
CA VAL A 648 -13.63 -7.05 8.74
C VAL A 648 -13.89 -5.55 8.71
N ASP A 649 -12.98 -4.75 9.27
CA ASP A 649 -13.09 -3.29 9.26
C ASP A 649 -13.02 -2.73 7.82
N ALA A 650 -12.12 -3.26 6.98
CA ALA A 650 -12.00 -2.84 5.59
C ALA A 650 -13.23 -3.24 4.75
N LEU A 651 -13.80 -4.42 4.98
CA LEU A 651 -15.04 -4.87 4.35
C LEU A 651 -16.22 -3.98 4.75
N SER A 652 -16.40 -3.72 6.05
CA SER A 652 -17.48 -2.85 6.54
C SER A 652 -17.33 -1.42 6.01
N TYR A 653 -16.09 -0.90 5.95
CA TYR A 653 -15.81 0.40 5.32
C TYR A 653 -16.16 0.45 3.82
N ALA A 654 -16.05 -0.69 3.12
CA ALA A 654 -16.49 -0.86 1.74
C ALA A 654 -18.01 -1.10 1.60
N GLY A 655 -18.76 -1.04 2.70
CA GLY A 655 -20.19 -1.30 2.77
C GLY A 655 -20.54 -2.78 2.63
N ILE A 656 -19.65 -3.67 3.08
CA ILE A 656 -19.82 -5.12 3.07
C ILE A 656 -19.78 -5.59 4.54
N ASP A 657 -20.94 -5.62 5.17
CA ASP A 657 -21.06 -6.10 6.55
C ASP A 657 -21.21 -7.63 6.53
N ILE A 658 -20.16 -8.34 6.92
CA ILE A 658 -20.18 -9.80 7.01
C ILE A 658 -21.08 -10.26 8.17
N GLU A 659 -21.72 -11.41 8.00
CA GLU A 659 -22.62 -11.96 9.03
C GLU A 659 -21.84 -12.72 10.11
N GLN A 660 -20.84 -13.51 9.69
CA GLN A 660 -19.92 -14.22 10.56
C GLN A 660 -18.60 -14.50 9.84
N TRP A 661 -17.58 -14.83 10.63
CA TRP A 661 -16.40 -15.53 10.15
C TRP A 661 -15.93 -16.54 11.20
N HIS A 662 -15.28 -17.62 10.78
CA HIS A 662 -14.73 -18.62 11.70
C HIS A 662 -13.56 -19.41 11.10
N PRO A 663 -12.73 -20.04 11.95
CA PRO A 663 -11.79 -21.05 11.51
C PRO A 663 -12.49 -22.24 10.85
N GLU A 664 -11.99 -22.65 9.69
CA GLU A 664 -12.44 -23.83 8.96
C GLU A 664 -11.50 -25.03 9.17
N SER A 665 -11.71 -26.12 8.45
CA SER A 665 -11.15 -27.43 8.77
C SER A 665 -9.69 -27.65 8.32
N ALA A 666 -9.19 -26.94 7.30
CA ALA A 666 -7.79 -27.00 6.87
C ALA A 666 -6.92 -25.97 7.60
N THR A 667 -5.61 -26.24 7.67
CA THR A 667 -4.65 -25.35 8.35
C THR A 667 -4.65 -23.94 7.74
N ASN A 668 -4.85 -22.91 8.57
CA ASN A 668 -5.05 -21.50 8.18
C ASN A 668 -6.23 -21.25 7.25
N GLN A 669 -7.22 -22.16 7.24
CA GLN A 669 -8.48 -21.95 6.53
C GLN A 669 -9.45 -21.18 7.40
N PHE A 670 -10.10 -20.19 6.81
CA PHE A 670 -11.16 -19.40 7.43
C PHE A 670 -12.31 -19.26 6.44
N GLU A 671 -13.50 -19.05 6.98
CA GLU A 671 -14.69 -18.76 6.19
C GLU A 671 -15.25 -17.39 6.56
N PHE A 672 -15.70 -16.63 5.56
CA PHE A 672 -16.46 -15.39 5.72
C PHE A 672 -17.83 -15.53 5.08
N ILE A 673 -18.89 -15.25 5.83
CA ILE A 673 -20.26 -15.28 5.31
C ILE A 673 -20.68 -13.87 4.90
N LEU A 674 -20.95 -13.71 3.60
CA LEU A 674 -21.38 -12.45 3.00
C LEU A 674 -22.90 -12.29 3.07
N PRO A 675 -23.40 -11.04 3.14
CA PRO A 675 -24.83 -10.77 3.19
C PRO A 675 -25.54 -11.16 1.89
N ALA A 676 -26.75 -11.72 2.01
CA ALA A 676 -27.59 -12.04 0.86
C ALA A 676 -28.03 -10.77 0.11
N CYS A 677 -27.74 -10.70 -1.19
CA CYS A 677 -28.00 -9.55 -2.04
C CYS A 677 -28.65 -9.96 -3.37
N ALA A 678 -29.11 -8.98 -4.16
CA ALA A 678 -29.49 -9.25 -5.55
C ALA A 678 -28.30 -9.85 -6.34
N PRO A 679 -28.50 -10.75 -7.32
CA PRO A 679 -27.41 -11.57 -7.87
C PRO A 679 -26.20 -10.81 -8.42
N LEU A 680 -26.42 -9.70 -9.13
CA LEU A 680 -25.31 -8.85 -9.62
C LEU A 680 -24.56 -8.20 -8.45
N GLU A 681 -25.29 -7.70 -7.46
CA GLU A 681 -24.71 -7.07 -6.28
C GLU A 681 -23.91 -8.08 -5.45
N ALA A 682 -24.46 -9.28 -5.25
CA ALA A 682 -23.76 -10.37 -4.54
C ALA A 682 -22.45 -10.75 -5.23
N ALA A 683 -22.45 -10.85 -6.56
CA ALA A 683 -21.23 -11.12 -7.33
C ALA A 683 -20.22 -9.96 -7.24
N ASP A 684 -20.70 -8.71 -7.33
CA ASP A 684 -19.87 -7.51 -7.23
C ASP A 684 -19.22 -7.40 -5.83
N ILE A 685 -19.98 -7.69 -4.76
CA ILE A 685 -19.52 -7.75 -3.37
C ILE A 685 -18.49 -8.87 -3.18
N LEU A 686 -18.76 -10.08 -3.68
CA LEU A 686 -17.84 -11.21 -3.59
C LEU A 686 -16.45 -10.85 -4.15
N LEU A 687 -16.42 -10.26 -5.34
CA LEU A 687 -15.17 -9.87 -6.00
C LEU A 687 -14.44 -8.77 -5.22
N GLN A 688 -15.17 -7.78 -4.70
CA GLN A 688 -14.58 -6.72 -3.88
C GLN A 688 -14.04 -7.27 -2.55
N ALA A 689 -14.77 -8.18 -1.91
CA ALA A 689 -14.34 -8.81 -0.66
C ALA A 689 -13.04 -9.60 -0.85
N ARG A 690 -12.93 -10.36 -1.93
CA ARG A 690 -11.69 -11.08 -2.29
C ARG A 690 -10.50 -10.14 -2.47
N GLU A 691 -10.67 -9.01 -3.16
CA GLU A 691 -9.61 -8.01 -3.36
C GLU A 691 -9.17 -7.35 -2.05
N ILE A 692 -10.11 -7.09 -1.13
CA ILE A 692 -9.81 -6.57 0.21
C ILE A 692 -9.04 -7.62 1.02
N ILE A 693 -9.52 -8.86 1.07
CA ILE A 693 -8.85 -9.99 1.76
C ILE A 693 -7.42 -10.17 1.23
N PHE A 694 -7.24 -10.16 -0.10
CA PHE A 694 -5.91 -10.24 -0.72
C PHE A 694 -5.00 -9.08 -0.32
N THR A 695 -5.53 -7.87 -0.21
CA THR A 695 -4.74 -6.66 0.10
C THR A 695 -4.31 -6.66 1.56
N VAL A 696 -5.23 -6.94 2.47
CA VAL A 696 -4.91 -7.03 3.91
C VAL A 696 -3.94 -8.19 4.14
N ALA A 697 -4.17 -9.38 3.58
CA ALA A 697 -3.23 -10.50 3.71
C ALA A 697 -1.81 -10.13 3.27
N ARG A 698 -1.66 -9.38 2.17
CA ARG A 698 -0.36 -8.90 1.69
C ARG A 698 0.29 -7.90 2.65
N ASN A 699 -0.48 -7.04 3.31
CA ASN A 699 0.04 -6.11 4.33
C ASN A 699 0.68 -6.86 5.51
N HIS A 700 0.14 -8.04 5.83
CA HIS A 700 0.66 -8.95 6.86
C HIS A 700 1.78 -9.89 6.34
N GLY A 701 2.21 -9.72 5.08
CA GLY A 701 3.24 -10.56 4.45
C GLY A 701 2.75 -11.96 4.07
N TRP A 702 1.44 -12.15 3.95
CA TRP A 702 0.80 -13.42 3.61
C TRP A 702 0.22 -13.41 2.20
N ARG A 703 -0.06 -14.62 1.70
CA ARG A 703 -0.85 -14.87 0.50
C ARG A 703 -2.17 -15.49 0.91
N ALA A 704 -3.27 -14.75 0.81
CA ALA A 704 -4.59 -15.36 0.75
C ALA A 704 -4.76 -16.07 -0.59
N THR A 705 -5.41 -17.24 -0.60
CA THR A 705 -5.76 -17.96 -1.83
C THR A 705 -7.12 -18.64 -1.72
N PHE A 706 -7.87 -18.61 -2.82
CA PHE A 706 -9.14 -19.31 -2.99
C PHE A 706 -8.97 -20.60 -3.83
N HIS A 707 -7.74 -21.12 -3.89
CA HIS A 707 -7.42 -22.36 -4.59
C HIS A 707 -8.20 -23.54 -3.98
N PRO A 708 -8.88 -24.42 -4.76
CA PRO A 708 -9.82 -25.42 -4.25
C PRO A 708 -9.16 -26.52 -3.41
N LYS A 709 -7.87 -26.78 -3.64
CA LYS A 709 -7.08 -27.79 -2.93
C LYS A 709 -5.61 -27.37 -2.73
N PRO A 710 -5.32 -26.33 -1.93
CA PRO A 710 -3.97 -25.78 -1.81
C PRO A 710 -3.08 -26.64 -0.91
N LEU A 711 -3.68 -27.41 0.00
CA LEU A 711 -3.02 -28.39 0.86
C LEU A 711 -3.55 -29.78 0.47
N PRO A 712 -2.76 -30.61 -0.26
CA PRO A 712 -3.23 -31.88 -0.82
C PRO A 712 -3.87 -32.83 0.21
N GLU A 713 -3.29 -32.88 1.41
CA GLU A 713 -3.71 -33.78 2.51
C GLU A 713 -4.78 -33.19 3.44
N LYS A 714 -5.28 -31.98 3.18
CA LYS A 714 -6.27 -31.28 4.03
C LYS A 714 -7.60 -31.07 3.29
N PRO A 715 -8.71 -30.74 3.97
CA PRO A 715 -9.95 -30.33 3.31
C PRO A 715 -9.72 -29.23 2.25
N GLY A 716 -10.57 -29.22 1.22
CA GLY A 716 -10.49 -28.22 0.14
C GLY A 716 -11.18 -26.91 0.51
N THR A 717 -11.06 -25.90 -0.36
CA THR A 717 -11.78 -24.62 -0.25
C THR A 717 -12.96 -24.57 -1.22
N GLY A 718 -14.16 -24.29 -0.71
CA GLY A 718 -15.37 -24.03 -1.48
C GLY A 718 -15.63 -22.54 -1.69
N ALA A 719 -16.61 -22.24 -2.53
CA ALA A 719 -17.29 -20.95 -2.52
C ALA A 719 -18.79 -21.19 -2.65
N HIS A 720 -19.41 -21.68 -1.58
CA HIS A 720 -20.81 -22.08 -1.58
C HIS A 720 -21.72 -20.90 -1.92
N VAL A 721 -22.76 -21.19 -2.70
CA VAL A 721 -23.72 -20.18 -3.15
C VAL A 721 -25.09 -20.51 -2.62
N HIS A 722 -25.64 -19.63 -1.81
CA HIS A 722 -27.03 -19.72 -1.38
C HIS A 722 -27.90 -19.01 -2.39
N LEU A 723 -28.90 -19.69 -2.94
CA LEU A 723 -29.86 -19.15 -3.88
C LEU A 723 -31.26 -19.24 -3.27
N SER A 724 -32.02 -18.16 -3.35
CA SER A 724 -33.44 -18.16 -3.05
C SER A 724 -34.23 -17.31 -4.05
N ILE A 725 -35.51 -17.63 -4.21
CA ILE A 725 -36.43 -16.85 -5.04
C ILE A 725 -37.21 -15.93 -4.11
N SER A 726 -37.09 -14.61 -4.32
CA SER A 726 -37.45 -13.60 -3.31
C SER A 726 -38.85 -13.00 -3.47
N ASN A 727 -39.52 -13.27 -4.58
CA ASN A 727 -40.88 -12.77 -4.80
C ASN A 727 -41.94 -13.85 -4.47
N PRO A 728 -43.13 -13.48 -3.97
CA PRO A 728 -44.09 -14.45 -3.40
C PRO A 728 -44.55 -15.56 -4.36
N GLU A 729 -44.68 -15.26 -5.65
CA GLU A 729 -45.07 -16.25 -6.67
C GLU A 729 -43.95 -17.29 -6.93
N GLY A 730 -42.70 -16.87 -6.71
CA GLY A 730 -41.50 -17.68 -6.82
C GLY A 730 -41.23 -18.59 -5.63
N GLU A 731 -41.70 -18.23 -4.43
CA GLU A 731 -41.60 -19.04 -3.21
C GLU A 731 -42.57 -20.23 -3.17
N ASN A 732 -43.49 -20.34 -4.12
CA ASN A 732 -44.35 -21.51 -4.26
C ASN A 732 -43.51 -22.77 -4.53
N GLU A 733 -43.79 -23.85 -3.81
CA GLU A 733 -43.16 -25.17 -3.96
C GLU A 733 -43.11 -25.67 -5.39
N GLN A 734 -44.20 -25.54 -6.15
CA GLN A 734 -44.19 -25.96 -7.56
C GLN A 734 -43.16 -25.17 -8.39
N THR A 735 -43.00 -23.88 -8.12
CA THR A 735 -42.10 -23.00 -8.85
C THR A 735 -40.65 -23.32 -8.51
N TYR A 736 -40.27 -23.26 -7.23
CA TYR A 736 -38.87 -23.52 -6.84
C TYR A 736 -38.45 -24.97 -7.11
N THR A 737 -39.38 -25.94 -7.04
CA THR A 737 -39.08 -27.35 -7.37
C THR A 737 -38.73 -27.49 -8.85
N SER A 738 -39.47 -26.81 -9.74
CA SER A 738 -39.17 -26.81 -11.18
C SER A 738 -37.85 -26.10 -11.48
N PHE A 739 -37.56 -25.02 -10.72
CA PHE A 739 -36.29 -24.29 -10.81
C PHE A 739 -35.09 -25.19 -10.48
N TYR A 740 -35.10 -25.85 -9.32
CA TYR A 740 -33.98 -26.73 -8.94
C TYR A 740 -33.90 -28.02 -9.78
N ALA A 741 -35.03 -28.51 -10.31
CA ALA A 741 -35.02 -29.60 -11.29
C ALA A 741 -34.29 -29.20 -12.58
N GLY A 742 -34.48 -27.96 -13.05
CA GLY A 742 -33.72 -27.39 -14.17
C GLY A 742 -32.23 -27.32 -13.89
N ILE A 743 -31.82 -26.88 -12.69
CA ILE A 743 -30.41 -26.87 -12.28
C ILE A 743 -29.82 -28.29 -12.29
N LEU A 744 -30.50 -29.28 -11.69
CA LEU A 744 -30.03 -30.67 -11.65
C LEU A 744 -29.86 -31.27 -13.06
N LYS A 745 -30.82 -31.02 -13.96
CA LYS A 745 -30.78 -31.46 -15.36
C LYS A 745 -29.54 -30.98 -16.10
N HIS A 746 -29.12 -29.73 -15.85
CA HIS A 746 -27.96 -29.13 -16.52
C HIS A 746 -26.68 -29.16 -15.67
N LEU A 747 -26.70 -29.78 -14.47
CA LEU A 747 -25.63 -29.66 -13.49
C LEU A 747 -24.28 -30.11 -14.04
N ARG A 748 -24.27 -31.18 -14.85
CA ARG A 748 -23.06 -31.69 -15.52
C ARG A 748 -22.42 -30.68 -16.47
N SER A 749 -23.20 -29.79 -17.09
CA SER A 749 -22.71 -28.72 -17.96
C SER A 749 -22.31 -27.49 -17.16
N ILE A 750 -23.07 -27.20 -16.10
CA ILE A 750 -22.82 -26.08 -15.18
C ILE A 750 -21.45 -26.20 -14.50
N THR A 751 -20.99 -27.42 -14.19
CA THR A 751 -19.66 -27.64 -13.59
C THR A 751 -18.50 -27.12 -14.43
N ALA A 752 -18.66 -26.97 -15.75
CA ALA A 752 -17.64 -26.33 -16.57
C ALA A 752 -17.37 -24.87 -16.13
N PHE A 753 -18.38 -24.18 -15.59
CA PHE A 753 -18.28 -22.82 -15.07
C PHE A 753 -17.93 -22.79 -13.57
N THR A 754 -18.54 -23.67 -12.77
CA THR A 754 -18.38 -23.66 -11.30
C THR A 754 -17.13 -24.37 -10.82
N TYR A 755 -16.61 -25.31 -11.60
CA TYR A 755 -15.33 -26.01 -11.44
C TYR A 755 -14.44 -25.76 -12.66
N SER A 756 -14.01 -24.51 -12.82
CA SER A 756 -13.46 -24.00 -14.09
C SER A 756 -11.97 -24.32 -14.33
N LYS A 757 -11.32 -25.08 -13.45
CA LYS A 757 -9.88 -25.40 -13.53
C LYS A 757 -9.61 -26.86 -13.17
N PRO A 758 -8.49 -27.46 -13.58
CA PRO A 758 -8.11 -28.82 -13.16
C PRO A 758 -8.14 -29.02 -11.64
N ALA A 759 -7.62 -28.05 -10.88
CA ALA A 759 -7.58 -28.09 -9.42
C ALA A 759 -8.96 -28.18 -8.74
N SER A 760 -10.02 -27.73 -9.42
CA SER A 760 -11.41 -27.87 -8.95
C SER A 760 -11.82 -29.33 -8.80
N TYR A 761 -11.37 -30.17 -9.74
CA TYR A 761 -11.72 -31.59 -9.76
C TYR A 761 -10.90 -32.39 -8.74
N ASP A 762 -9.76 -31.86 -8.27
CA ASP A 762 -9.00 -32.43 -7.15
C ASP A 762 -9.78 -32.28 -5.83
N ARG A 763 -10.45 -31.14 -5.61
CA ARG A 763 -11.36 -30.92 -4.48
C ARG A 763 -12.55 -31.88 -4.53
N MET A 764 -13.23 -31.97 -5.67
CA MET A 764 -14.38 -32.85 -5.86
C MET A 764 -13.99 -34.33 -5.73
N SER A 765 -12.78 -34.70 -6.14
CA SER A 765 -12.33 -36.09 -6.13
C SER A 765 -11.88 -36.60 -4.76
N ALA A 766 -11.58 -35.70 -3.82
CA ALA A 766 -11.09 -36.02 -2.49
C ALA A 766 -12.19 -36.67 -1.61
N VAL A 767 -12.14 -38.00 -1.52
CA VAL A 767 -13.09 -38.81 -0.73
C VAL A 767 -13.01 -38.41 0.75
N GLY A 768 -14.17 -38.21 1.38
CA GLY A 768 -14.26 -37.90 2.82
C GLY A 768 -13.87 -36.47 3.21
N SER A 769 -13.75 -35.55 2.24
CA SER A 769 -13.29 -34.17 2.48
C SER A 769 -14.41 -33.13 2.61
N TRP A 770 -15.66 -33.57 2.86
CA TRP A 770 -16.83 -32.70 3.08
C TRP A 770 -17.12 -31.74 1.88
N SER A 771 -16.55 -32.01 0.71
CA SER A 771 -16.56 -31.15 -0.48
C SER A 771 -17.78 -31.35 -1.41
N GLY A 772 -18.82 -32.05 -0.94
CA GLY A 772 -19.98 -32.48 -1.72
C GLY A 772 -19.78 -33.87 -2.37
N SER A 773 -20.72 -34.28 -3.23
CA SER A 773 -20.69 -35.59 -3.90
C SER A 773 -20.33 -35.48 -5.39
N LYS A 774 -19.78 -36.58 -5.91
CA LYS A 774 -19.54 -36.79 -7.36
C LYS A 774 -20.80 -37.15 -8.14
N TRP A 775 -21.97 -37.18 -7.51
CA TRP A 775 -23.23 -37.55 -8.13
C TRP A 775 -24.17 -36.36 -8.28
N VAL A 776 -24.94 -36.33 -9.37
CA VAL A 776 -26.03 -35.38 -9.55
C VAL A 776 -27.15 -35.76 -8.59
N ALA A 777 -27.23 -35.04 -7.48
CA ALA A 777 -28.14 -35.34 -6.38
C ALA A 777 -28.49 -34.06 -5.60
N TRP A 778 -29.56 -34.14 -4.81
CA TRP A 778 -29.92 -33.14 -3.81
C TRP A 778 -30.38 -33.81 -2.53
N GLY A 779 -30.34 -33.08 -1.42
CA GLY A 779 -30.88 -33.55 -0.15
C GLY A 779 -31.20 -32.42 0.83
N THR A 780 -32.20 -32.63 1.67
CA THR A 780 -32.59 -31.69 2.74
C THR A 780 -31.58 -31.74 3.86
N GLU A 781 -30.97 -30.58 4.17
CA GLU A 781 -29.89 -30.43 5.15
C GLU A 781 -28.63 -31.30 4.89
N ASN A 782 -28.58 -32.02 3.77
CA ASN A 782 -27.49 -32.93 3.43
C ASN A 782 -26.31 -32.22 2.75
N ARG A 783 -25.25 -31.98 3.53
CA ARG A 783 -23.98 -31.37 3.08
C ARG A 783 -23.15 -32.25 2.13
N ASP A 784 -23.51 -33.51 1.94
CA ASP A 784 -22.82 -34.40 1.00
C ASP A 784 -23.40 -34.33 -0.42
N THR A 785 -24.46 -33.56 -0.66
CA THR A 785 -25.05 -33.41 -2.00
C THR A 785 -24.58 -32.11 -2.68
N PRO A 786 -24.47 -32.05 -4.02
CA PRO A 786 -24.13 -30.80 -4.72
C PRO A 786 -25.15 -29.67 -4.52
N LEU A 787 -26.42 -30.02 -4.31
CA LEU A 787 -27.51 -29.11 -4.00
C LEU A 787 -28.16 -29.48 -2.68
N ARG A 788 -27.97 -28.66 -1.65
CA ARG A 788 -28.57 -28.88 -0.33
C ARG A 788 -29.76 -27.95 -0.15
N LYS A 789 -30.93 -28.53 0.10
CA LYS A 789 -32.12 -27.75 0.48
C LYS A 789 -32.01 -27.35 1.95
N ILE A 790 -32.10 -26.05 2.23
CA ILE A 790 -32.16 -25.52 3.61
C ILE A 790 -33.63 -25.41 4.01
N GLU A 791 -34.34 -24.46 3.40
CA GLU A 791 -35.77 -24.27 3.62
C GLU A 791 -36.45 -23.62 2.41
N GLY A 792 -37.70 -23.98 2.12
CA GLY A 792 -38.46 -23.39 1.02
C GLY A 792 -37.67 -23.32 -0.31
N SER A 793 -37.50 -22.10 -0.83
CA SER A 793 -36.72 -21.81 -2.04
C SER A 793 -35.22 -21.57 -1.78
N HIS A 794 -34.78 -21.53 -0.52
CA HIS A 794 -33.38 -21.33 -0.11
C HIS A 794 -32.58 -22.64 -0.17
N TRP A 795 -31.72 -22.75 -1.18
CA TRP A 795 -30.85 -23.91 -1.37
C TRP A 795 -29.39 -23.45 -1.48
N GLU A 796 -28.48 -24.31 -1.05
CA GLU A 796 -27.02 -24.14 -1.12
C GLU A 796 -26.47 -24.96 -2.30
N VAL A 797 -25.79 -24.30 -3.22
CA VAL A 797 -25.01 -24.90 -4.30
C VAL A 797 -23.58 -25.07 -3.81
N ARG A 798 -23.18 -26.32 -3.56
CA ARG A 798 -21.86 -26.67 -2.99
C ARG A 798 -20.81 -27.00 -4.04
N CYS A 799 -21.26 -27.22 -5.27
CA CYS A 799 -20.40 -27.56 -6.41
C CYS A 799 -19.81 -26.32 -7.10
N LEU A 800 -19.25 -25.38 -6.33
CA LEU A 800 -18.58 -24.18 -6.81
C LEU A 800 -17.34 -23.90 -5.97
N ASP A 801 -16.26 -23.44 -6.61
CA ASP A 801 -15.02 -23.05 -5.93
C ASP A 801 -14.52 -21.64 -6.29
N GLY A 802 -13.48 -21.21 -5.59
CA GLY A 802 -12.89 -19.89 -5.69
C GLY A 802 -12.38 -19.48 -7.07
N LEU A 803 -12.09 -20.43 -7.96
CA LEU A 803 -11.50 -20.18 -9.28
C LEU A 803 -12.55 -19.91 -10.37
N ALA A 804 -13.84 -20.08 -10.05
CA ALA A 804 -14.93 -19.86 -10.99
C ALA A 804 -15.13 -18.37 -11.35
N ASN A 805 -15.49 -18.10 -12.62
CA ASN A 805 -16.00 -16.78 -12.99
C ASN A 805 -17.44 -16.67 -12.46
N ILE A 806 -17.63 -15.91 -11.39
CA ILE A 806 -18.88 -15.92 -10.67
C ILE A 806 -20.08 -15.43 -11.51
N TYR A 807 -19.87 -14.47 -12.41
CA TYR A 807 -20.94 -14.00 -13.28
C TYR A 807 -21.43 -15.10 -14.22
N LEU A 808 -20.51 -15.87 -14.83
CA LEU A 808 -20.86 -17.00 -15.69
C LEU A 808 -21.47 -18.17 -14.90
N SER A 809 -20.98 -18.43 -13.69
CA SER A 809 -21.55 -19.45 -12.80
C SER A 809 -22.99 -19.14 -12.42
N LEU A 810 -23.27 -17.91 -11.96
CA LEU A 810 -24.63 -17.48 -11.65
C LEU A 810 -25.51 -17.44 -12.89
N ALA A 811 -24.98 -17.02 -14.04
CA ALA A 811 -25.69 -17.03 -15.30
C ALA A 811 -26.16 -18.45 -15.67
N ALA A 812 -25.26 -19.43 -15.57
CA ALA A 812 -25.57 -20.83 -15.85
C ALA A 812 -26.57 -21.42 -14.85
N LEU A 813 -26.38 -21.18 -13.54
CA LEU A 813 -27.26 -21.68 -12.47
C LEU A 813 -28.67 -21.09 -12.57
N ILE A 814 -28.77 -19.76 -12.55
CA ILE A 814 -30.07 -19.05 -12.57
C ILE A 814 -30.77 -19.30 -13.90
N GLY A 815 -30.04 -19.23 -15.00
CA GLY A 815 -30.62 -19.47 -16.32
C GLY A 815 -31.20 -20.89 -16.44
N ALA A 816 -30.47 -21.92 -16.02
CA ALA A 816 -30.95 -23.30 -16.05
C ALA A 816 -32.20 -23.48 -15.19
N GLY A 817 -32.24 -22.83 -14.02
CA GLY A 817 -33.42 -22.85 -13.17
C GLY A 817 -34.62 -22.12 -13.78
N VAL A 818 -34.42 -20.95 -14.39
CA VAL A 818 -35.48 -20.21 -15.10
C VAL A 818 -36.06 -21.05 -16.24
N GLU A 819 -35.22 -21.70 -17.04
CA GLU A 819 -35.67 -22.61 -18.09
C GLU A 819 -36.46 -23.79 -17.51
N GLY A 820 -36.02 -24.34 -16.36
CA GLY A 820 -36.76 -25.36 -15.62
C GLY A 820 -38.18 -24.91 -15.23
N VAL A 821 -38.35 -23.66 -14.79
CA VAL A 821 -39.67 -23.09 -14.48
C VAL A 821 -40.52 -22.94 -15.75
N ILE A 822 -39.94 -22.40 -16.83
CA ILE A 822 -40.64 -22.19 -18.11
C ILE A 822 -41.11 -23.54 -18.70
N ALA A 823 -40.23 -24.54 -18.69
CA ALA A 823 -40.50 -25.88 -19.20
C ALA A 823 -41.36 -26.72 -18.24
N LYS A 824 -41.57 -26.28 -17.00
CA LYS A 824 -42.22 -27.03 -15.91
C LYS A 824 -41.52 -28.37 -15.67
N GLU A 825 -40.20 -28.32 -15.61
CA GLU A 825 -39.33 -29.47 -15.39
C GLU A 825 -39.72 -30.18 -14.09
N LYS A 826 -39.78 -31.51 -14.11
CA LYS A 826 -40.21 -32.29 -12.94
C LYS A 826 -38.99 -32.69 -12.11
N MET A 827 -39.06 -32.51 -10.79
CA MET A 827 -38.07 -33.05 -9.87
C MET A 827 -38.18 -34.57 -9.84
N THR A 828 -37.32 -35.26 -10.59
CA THR A 828 -37.28 -36.72 -10.63
C THR A 828 -36.27 -37.32 -9.65
N TRP A 829 -35.28 -36.54 -9.23
CA TRP A 829 -34.38 -36.88 -8.13
C TRP A 829 -35.14 -36.83 -6.81
N LEU A 830 -34.93 -37.83 -5.96
CA LEU A 830 -35.55 -37.88 -4.64
C LEU A 830 -34.61 -37.31 -3.57
N ASP A 831 -35.19 -36.90 -2.44
CA ASP A 831 -34.47 -36.32 -1.31
C ASP A 831 -33.50 -37.35 -0.73
N CYS A 832 -32.20 -37.15 -0.95
CA CYS A 832 -31.15 -38.04 -0.47
C CYS A 832 -30.68 -37.59 0.91
N ASP A 833 -31.00 -38.37 1.95
CA ASP A 833 -30.60 -38.14 3.35
C ASP A 833 -29.25 -38.78 3.73
N LEU A 834 -28.65 -39.54 2.79
CA LEU A 834 -27.36 -40.21 2.94
C LEU A 834 -26.31 -39.63 1.98
N SER A 835 -25.04 -39.96 2.21
CA SER A 835 -23.93 -39.55 1.33
C SER A 835 -23.98 -40.32 0.00
N PRO A 836 -24.24 -39.69 -1.16
CA PRO A 836 -24.42 -40.41 -2.42
C PRO A 836 -23.16 -41.20 -2.86
N ASP A 837 -21.98 -40.73 -2.45
CA ASP A 837 -20.70 -41.39 -2.74
C ASP A 837 -20.55 -42.72 -2.00
N GLN A 838 -21.21 -42.88 -0.84
CA GLN A 838 -21.15 -44.10 0.00
C GLN A 838 -22.24 -45.13 -0.34
N LEU A 839 -23.28 -44.72 -1.09
CA LEU A 839 -24.35 -45.61 -1.51
C LEU A 839 -23.86 -46.64 -2.54
N SER A 840 -24.38 -47.86 -2.45
CA SER A 840 -24.30 -48.83 -3.53
C SER A 840 -25.13 -48.37 -4.74
N GLN A 841 -24.93 -48.97 -5.92
CA GLN A 841 -25.71 -48.60 -7.10
C GLN A 841 -27.22 -48.82 -6.90
N ALA A 842 -27.61 -49.89 -6.22
CA ALA A 842 -29.02 -50.18 -5.93
C ALA A 842 -29.65 -49.11 -5.02
N GLU A 843 -28.92 -48.68 -3.98
CA GLU A 843 -29.40 -47.61 -3.10
C GLU A 843 -29.45 -46.25 -3.82
N ARG A 844 -28.50 -45.93 -4.71
CA ARG A 844 -28.60 -44.73 -5.56
C ARG A 844 -29.80 -44.77 -6.47
N ASP A 845 -30.14 -45.95 -7.00
CA ASP A 845 -31.29 -46.13 -7.86
C ASP A 845 -32.60 -45.82 -7.13
N ASP A 846 -32.68 -46.10 -5.83
CA ASP A 846 -33.82 -45.78 -4.97
C ASP A 846 -34.03 -44.26 -4.81
N TYR A 847 -32.96 -43.44 -4.88
CA TYR A 847 -33.05 -41.97 -4.90
C TYR A 847 -33.12 -41.37 -6.33
N ASN A 848 -33.17 -42.23 -7.35
CA ASN A 848 -33.07 -41.87 -8.76
C ASN A 848 -31.78 -41.10 -9.12
N ILE A 849 -30.67 -41.40 -8.44
CA ILE A 849 -29.34 -40.84 -8.70
C ILE A 849 -28.65 -41.72 -9.75
N LYS A 850 -28.62 -41.25 -11.00
CA LYS A 850 -28.13 -42.03 -12.15
C LYS A 850 -26.83 -41.52 -12.75
N GLU A 851 -26.54 -40.23 -12.58
CA GLU A 851 -25.45 -39.56 -13.27
C GLU A 851 -24.40 -39.04 -12.30
N MET A 852 -23.14 -39.17 -12.68
CA MET A 852 -22.03 -38.52 -11.98
C MET A 852 -21.87 -37.07 -12.45
N LEU A 853 -21.12 -36.26 -11.73
CA LEU A 853 -20.54 -35.02 -12.26
C LEU A 853 -19.29 -35.36 -13.11
N PRO A 854 -18.89 -34.49 -14.06
CA PRO A 854 -17.64 -34.66 -14.78
C PRO A 854 -16.45 -34.78 -13.82
N CYS A 855 -15.54 -35.73 -14.07
CA CYS A 855 -14.38 -35.97 -13.22
C CYS A 855 -13.15 -35.14 -13.63
N THR A 856 -13.21 -34.47 -14.78
CA THR A 856 -12.16 -33.60 -15.30
C THR A 856 -12.75 -32.38 -15.99
N LEU A 857 -11.94 -31.32 -16.13
CA LEU A 857 -12.35 -30.14 -16.89
C LEU A 857 -12.66 -30.47 -18.35
N ASP A 858 -11.91 -31.38 -19.00
CA ASP A 858 -12.17 -31.78 -20.37
C ASP A 858 -13.55 -32.45 -20.54
N GLU A 859 -13.95 -33.31 -19.60
CA GLU A 859 -15.29 -33.90 -19.58
C GLU A 859 -16.38 -32.85 -19.38
N ALA A 860 -16.16 -31.88 -18.49
CA ALA A 860 -17.12 -30.79 -18.25
C ALA A 860 -17.29 -29.90 -19.48
N LEU A 861 -16.18 -29.54 -20.15
CA LEU A 861 -16.22 -28.76 -21.39
C LEU A 861 -16.89 -29.54 -22.53
N ALA A 862 -16.71 -30.87 -22.60
CA ALA A 862 -17.42 -31.71 -23.56
C ALA A 862 -18.92 -31.77 -23.27
N GLY A 863 -19.31 -31.90 -22.00
CA GLY A 863 -20.70 -31.84 -21.54
C GLY A 863 -21.36 -30.51 -21.93
N LEU A 864 -20.72 -29.39 -21.57
CA LEU A 864 -21.17 -28.04 -21.92
C LEU A 864 -21.33 -27.86 -23.45
N LYS A 865 -20.39 -28.37 -24.25
CA LYS A 865 -20.48 -28.30 -25.72
C LYS A 865 -21.70 -29.06 -26.27
N SER A 866 -22.08 -30.16 -25.63
CA SER A 866 -23.20 -31.00 -26.07
C SER A 866 -24.57 -30.51 -25.60
N ASP A 867 -24.62 -29.67 -24.58
CA ASP A 867 -25.85 -29.16 -23.97
C ASP A 867 -26.44 -28.00 -24.77
N GLN A 868 -27.37 -28.31 -25.69
CA GLN A 868 -27.94 -27.32 -26.59
C GLN A 868 -28.76 -26.24 -25.88
N ASP A 869 -29.41 -26.58 -24.76
CA ASP A 869 -30.22 -25.64 -23.99
C ASP A 869 -29.31 -24.61 -23.31
N MET A 870 -28.22 -25.07 -22.68
CA MET A 870 -27.21 -24.20 -22.09
C MET A 870 -26.53 -23.29 -23.14
N ASN A 871 -26.22 -23.84 -24.33
CA ASN A 871 -25.67 -23.06 -25.44
C ASN A 871 -26.62 -21.98 -25.93
N LYS A 872 -27.91 -22.30 -26.07
CA LYS A 872 -28.94 -21.33 -26.49
C LYS A 872 -29.13 -20.23 -25.45
N MET A 873 -29.08 -20.58 -24.17
CA MET A 873 -29.31 -19.67 -23.06
C MET A 873 -28.16 -18.66 -22.87
N LEU A 874 -26.92 -19.13 -22.89
CA LEU A 874 -25.73 -18.27 -22.70
C LEU A 874 -25.24 -17.64 -24.01
N GLY A 875 -25.67 -18.17 -25.15
CA GLY A 875 -25.20 -17.82 -26.48
C GLY A 875 -24.07 -18.73 -26.96
N GLU A 876 -24.28 -19.38 -28.11
CA GLU A 876 -23.34 -20.38 -28.66
C GLU A 876 -21.93 -19.81 -28.84
N ALA A 877 -21.80 -18.58 -29.33
CA ALA A 877 -20.51 -17.93 -29.51
C ALA A 877 -19.75 -17.72 -28.19
N VAL A 878 -20.47 -17.40 -27.11
CA VAL A 878 -19.89 -17.25 -25.76
C VAL A 878 -19.38 -18.60 -25.27
N VAL A 879 -20.20 -19.65 -25.37
CA VAL A 879 -19.81 -20.99 -24.92
C VAL A 879 -18.61 -21.51 -25.71
N LEU A 880 -18.60 -21.36 -27.04
CA LEU A 880 -17.47 -21.78 -27.87
C LEU A 880 -16.18 -21.02 -27.53
N THR A 881 -16.28 -19.71 -27.29
CA THR A 881 -15.13 -18.88 -26.90
C THR A 881 -14.63 -19.25 -25.50
N TYR A 882 -15.53 -19.47 -24.55
CA TYR A 882 -15.20 -19.95 -23.21
C TYR A 882 -14.48 -21.31 -23.25
N ILE A 883 -14.99 -22.27 -24.02
CA ILE A 883 -14.34 -23.58 -24.19
C ILE A 883 -12.94 -23.42 -24.82
N ALA A 884 -12.81 -22.58 -25.84
CA ALA A 884 -11.52 -22.31 -26.47
C ALA A 884 -10.51 -21.71 -25.47
N MET A 885 -10.97 -20.76 -24.64
CA MET A 885 -10.15 -20.16 -23.59
C MET A 885 -9.71 -21.20 -22.54
N LYS A 886 -10.63 -22.00 -22.02
CA LYS A 886 -10.32 -23.04 -21.03
C LYS A 886 -9.35 -24.08 -21.56
N ARG A 887 -9.44 -24.43 -22.85
CA ARG A 887 -8.46 -25.31 -23.52
C ARG A 887 -7.09 -24.68 -23.65
N ALA A 888 -7.00 -23.37 -23.92
CA ALA A 888 -5.73 -22.66 -23.93
C ALA A 888 -5.11 -22.61 -22.52
N GLU A 889 -5.91 -22.35 -21.49
CA GLU A 889 -5.47 -22.43 -20.09
C GLU A 889 -4.97 -23.84 -19.72
N LEU A 890 -5.68 -24.90 -20.14
CA LEU A 890 -5.24 -26.29 -19.97
C LEU A 890 -3.89 -26.54 -20.65
N ALA A 891 -3.71 -26.05 -21.88
CA ALA A 891 -2.46 -26.20 -22.62
C ALA A 891 -1.29 -25.47 -21.93
N LEU A 892 -1.55 -24.32 -21.31
CA LEU A 892 -0.57 -23.56 -20.52
C LEU A 892 -0.16 -24.30 -19.24
N LEU A 893 -1.10 -24.95 -18.55
CA LEU A 893 -0.83 -25.65 -17.28
C LEU A 893 -0.26 -27.06 -17.47
N LYS A 894 -0.44 -27.67 -18.64
CA LYS A 894 -0.03 -29.05 -18.94
C LYS A 894 1.48 -29.34 -18.77
N PRO A 895 2.41 -28.44 -19.13
CA PRO A 895 3.85 -28.68 -18.95
C PRO A 895 4.32 -28.59 -17.49
N MET A 896 3.52 -27.99 -16.60
CA MET A 896 3.86 -27.84 -15.18
C MET A 896 3.61 -29.16 -14.45
N ASN A 897 4.52 -29.53 -13.53
CA ASN A 897 4.23 -30.59 -12.57
C ASN A 897 3.17 -30.14 -11.55
N ASP A 898 2.69 -31.05 -10.69
CA ASP A 898 1.56 -30.76 -9.80
C ASP A 898 1.86 -29.65 -8.77
N GLU A 899 3.09 -29.61 -8.24
CA GLU A 899 3.53 -28.57 -7.31
C GLU A 899 3.63 -27.21 -7.99
N GLN A 900 4.29 -27.15 -9.15
CA GLN A 900 4.41 -25.93 -9.96
C GLN A 900 3.04 -25.40 -10.37
N ARG A 901 2.13 -26.28 -10.79
CA ARG A 901 0.77 -25.90 -11.18
C ARG A 901 -0.02 -25.33 -10.02
N ARG A 902 0.10 -25.95 -8.84
CA ARG A 902 -0.55 -25.50 -7.61
C ARG A 902 -0.03 -24.13 -7.19
N ASP A 903 1.28 -23.94 -7.14
CA ASP A 903 1.87 -22.65 -6.74
C ASP A 903 1.56 -21.55 -7.76
N TRP A 904 1.57 -21.87 -9.07
CA TRP A 904 1.19 -20.93 -10.13
C TRP A 904 -0.26 -20.46 -10.00
N LEU A 905 -1.17 -21.35 -9.58
CA LEU A 905 -2.57 -21.02 -9.32
C LEU A 905 -2.72 -20.25 -8.01
N ILE A 906 -2.04 -20.65 -6.92
CA ILE A 906 -2.06 -19.93 -5.63
C ILE A 906 -1.58 -18.48 -5.80
N GLU A 907 -0.55 -18.25 -6.61
CA GLU A 907 -0.02 -16.90 -6.87
C GLU A 907 -1.06 -15.98 -7.55
N ARG A 908 -1.93 -16.54 -8.39
CA ARG A 908 -2.88 -15.80 -9.23
C ARG A 908 -4.27 -15.68 -8.62
N TYR A 909 -4.72 -16.70 -7.90
CA TYR A 909 -6.10 -16.83 -7.42
C TYR A 909 -6.22 -17.05 -5.91
#